data_AF-A0A6I4YV86-F1
#
_entry.id   AF-A0A6I4YV86-F1
#
_cell.length_a   1.000
_cell.length_b   1.000
_cell.length_c   1.000
_cell.angle_alpha   90.00
_cell.angle_beta   90.00
_cell.angle_gamma   90.00
#
_symmetry.space_group_name_H-M   'P 1'
#
loop_
_entity.id
_entity.type
_entity.pdbx_description
1 polymer ?
#
loop_
_entity_poly.entity_id
_entity_poly.type
_entity_poly.pdbx_seq_one_letter_code
_entity_poly.pdbx_strand_id
1 'polypeptide(L)'
;MTDIRDAERPPLQLWAGLEPTVNRVRDRQMDQLALSGTDRRPDDMDRLADLGVRAVRFPLLWERTAPRGLADADWRWGDSRLRRLQVRRVQPIVGLVHHGSGPRGTGLLEPSFVSGLVAYARAVAQRYPEITAYTPVNEPLTTARFSALYGHWYPHERSEHHCWTALKHQLMATVLAMRAIREVQPAAQLIQTEDLGRTFSTPDLASQADFENERRWLTFDLLCGRLHPDHPLWAHLRSAGATERDLLWFADHPCPPDILGLNVYVTGERFLDSRTERYPPHTHGGNGHQFYADVEAVRVCGAPHGGPAARLAEAHARYGLPLALTEVQLHCTREEQVRWLWQSWTAAQAARQRGVDVRAVTAWAAMGAFDWNSLLTRQDRQYESGLWDLRAPQPRPTALAHLARCLSSGRPPSPLASGAGWWARPVRHLYPVEGPPEHDPPGGPDLLLVGPPGTLRRALLSACALRGLPVRTTSAAPTSLTREPQRPWAVVQLSGPDGGHTARACAAAHVPLLTFSSADVFNGPAGSVWTEQHAPTPLTGRARRQWAQDQTVLATCPQALIVRSGPVHGQTAAPGPVARPPQRRDPQSRILVPRTWITPVTAHELINTALDLLIDGESGVWHLSSRPPVLSSDWARELGAVPGLPAVGGSQFRPDQSQALGSVRGWPLRSASSAHGDTGVTAAPGIPVSAS
;
A
#
# COMPACT_ATOMS: atom_id res chain seq x y z
N MET A 1 33.36 18.66 20.26
CA MET A 1 34.02 17.45 19.73
C MET A 1 32.96 16.62 19.03
N THR A 2 32.71 16.92 17.76
CA THR A 2 31.98 16.04 16.84
C THR A 2 32.84 14.79 16.67
N ASP A 3 32.29 13.64 17.04
CA ASP A 3 32.98 12.36 17.07
C ASP A 3 33.50 12.02 15.65
N ILE A 4 34.81 11.82 15.53
CA ILE A 4 35.50 11.51 14.25
C ILE A 4 34.92 10.23 13.61
N ARG A 5 34.18 9.40 14.37
CA ARG A 5 33.47 8.21 13.88
C ARG A 5 32.27 8.49 12.97
N ASP A 6 31.68 9.69 13.00
CA ASP A 6 30.52 10.01 12.15
C ASP A 6 30.91 10.37 10.71
N ALA A 7 32.17 10.75 10.46
CA ALA A 7 32.62 11.20 9.13
C ALA A 7 32.85 10.07 8.10
N GLU A 8 32.87 8.80 8.53
CA GLU A 8 33.17 7.65 7.65
C GLU A 8 31.96 6.80 7.24
N ARG A 9 30.78 7.01 7.83
CA ARG A 9 29.60 6.19 7.48
C ARG A 9 28.90 6.73 6.22
N PRO A 10 28.74 5.93 5.15
CA PRO A 10 28.01 6.36 3.96
C PRO A 10 26.57 6.75 4.32
N PRO A 11 25.99 7.76 3.65
CA PRO A 11 24.64 8.26 3.98
C PRO A 11 23.60 7.15 3.89
N LEU A 12 22.53 7.26 4.69
CA LEU A 12 21.39 6.35 4.61
C LEU A 12 20.86 6.35 3.17
N GLN A 13 20.76 5.17 2.58
CA GLN A 13 20.33 5.04 1.19
C GLN A 13 18.82 4.87 1.09
N LEU A 14 18.25 5.45 0.03
CA LEU A 14 16.94 5.07 -0.44
C LEU A 14 17.08 3.99 -1.52
N TRP A 15 16.40 2.87 -1.32
CA TRP A 15 16.16 1.85 -2.33
C TRP A 15 14.70 1.92 -2.81
N ALA A 16 14.40 1.30 -3.94
CA ALA A 16 13.02 1.02 -4.35
C ALA A 16 12.84 -0.46 -4.68
N GLY A 17 11.63 -0.98 -4.52
CA GLY A 17 11.33 -2.37 -4.83
C GLY A 17 10.02 -2.53 -5.56
N LEU A 18 9.97 -3.45 -6.51
CA LEU A 18 8.73 -3.93 -7.12
C LEU A 18 8.12 -5.00 -6.21
N GLU A 19 6.79 -5.13 -6.23
CA GLU A 19 6.09 -6.33 -5.77
C GLU A 19 6.11 -7.35 -6.91
N PRO A 20 6.89 -8.45 -6.81
CA PRO A 20 7.11 -9.35 -7.93
C PRO A 20 6.56 -10.75 -7.70
N THR A 21 5.76 -10.97 -6.65
CA THR A 21 5.32 -12.29 -6.21
C THR A 21 4.76 -13.11 -7.35
N VAL A 22 5.27 -14.34 -7.45
CA VAL A 22 4.73 -15.39 -8.30
C VAL A 22 4.32 -16.55 -7.40
N ASN A 23 3.08 -16.53 -6.91
CA ASN A 23 2.57 -17.59 -6.06
C ASN A 23 1.61 -18.52 -6.84
N ARG A 24 1.47 -19.74 -6.33
CA ARG A 24 0.52 -20.73 -6.83
C ARG A 24 -0.53 -21.00 -5.77
N VAL A 25 -1.80 -20.94 -6.17
CA VAL A 25 -2.95 -21.32 -5.34
C VAL A 25 -3.78 -22.29 -6.17
N ARG A 26 -3.77 -23.56 -5.78
CA ARG A 26 -4.34 -24.67 -6.54
C ARG A 26 -3.75 -24.71 -7.96
N ASP A 27 -4.61 -24.67 -8.97
CA ASP A 27 -4.27 -24.67 -10.39
C ASP A 27 -3.90 -23.27 -10.93
N ARG A 28 -4.05 -22.22 -10.12
CA ARG A 28 -3.85 -20.83 -10.54
C ARG A 28 -2.49 -20.32 -10.11
N GLN A 29 -1.86 -19.56 -10.99
CA GLN A 29 -0.66 -18.79 -10.71
C GLN A 29 -1.00 -17.30 -10.78
N MET A 30 -0.62 -16.53 -9.77
CA MET A 30 -0.65 -15.08 -9.84
C MET A 30 0.74 -14.57 -10.14
N ASP A 31 0.83 -13.52 -10.95
CA ASP A 31 2.08 -12.86 -11.32
C ASP A 31 1.87 -11.35 -11.17
N GLN A 32 2.46 -10.77 -10.13
CA GLN A 32 2.30 -9.35 -9.81
C GLN A 32 2.95 -8.44 -10.87
N LEU A 33 4.01 -8.89 -11.55
CA LEU A 33 4.64 -8.11 -12.62
C LEU A 33 3.74 -8.06 -13.88
N ALA A 34 2.96 -9.12 -14.14
CA ALA A 34 1.95 -9.13 -15.19
C ALA A 34 0.72 -8.28 -14.83
N LEU A 35 0.22 -8.40 -13.58
CA LEU A 35 -0.92 -7.63 -13.08
C LEU A 35 -0.63 -6.13 -13.04
N SER A 36 0.56 -5.74 -12.56
CA SER A 36 1.01 -4.35 -12.60
C SER A 36 1.31 -3.88 -14.03
N GLY A 37 1.56 -4.79 -14.98
CA GLY A 37 1.99 -4.48 -16.35
C GLY A 37 3.46 -4.07 -16.48
N THR A 38 4.24 -4.18 -15.40
CA THR A 38 5.69 -3.92 -15.38
C THR A 38 6.44 -4.88 -16.32
N ASP A 39 5.87 -6.07 -16.54
CA ASP A 39 6.35 -7.06 -17.49
C ASP A 39 6.46 -6.51 -18.93
N ARG A 40 5.61 -5.56 -19.30
CA ARG A 40 5.51 -4.96 -20.64
C ARG A 40 6.02 -3.52 -20.70
N ARG A 41 6.29 -2.87 -19.56
CA ARG A 41 6.79 -1.49 -19.48
C ARG A 41 8.25 -1.44 -19.03
N PRO A 42 9.24 -1.51 -19.94
CA PRO A 42 10.65 -1.38 -19.57
C PRO A 42 11.01 0.01 -19.03
N ASP A 43 10.24 1.05 -19.40
CA ASP A 43 10.40 2.44 -18.92
C ASP A 43 10.14 2.59 -17.41
N ASP A 44 9.54 1.58 -16.78
CA ASP A 44 9.41 1.53 -15.32
C ASP A 44 10.78 1.53 -14.62
N MET A 45 11.84 1.02 -15.26
CA MET A 45 13.21 1.10 -14.72
C MET A 45 13.76 2.53 -14.70
N ASP A 46 13.44 3.31 -15.74
CA ASP A 46 13.82 4.73 -15.78
C ASP A 46 13.04 5.54 -14.74
N ARG A 47 11.75 5.25 -14.57
CA ARG A 47 10.93 5.87 -13.51
C ARG A 47 11.51 5.63 -12.12
N LEU A 48 11.96 4.40 -11.84
CA LEU A 48 12.64 4.07 -10.59
C LEU A 48 13.95 4.84 -10.44
N ALA A 49 14.78 4.88 -11.50
CA ALA A 49 16.03 5.62 -11.47
C ALA A 49 15.84 7.14 -11.27
N ASP A 50 14.79 7.72 -11.87
CA ASP A 50 14.42 9.13 -11.73
C ASP A 50 14.01 9.53 -10.29
N LEU A 51 13.79 8.57 -9.40
CA LEU A 51 13.62 8.84 -7.97
C LEU A 51 14.95 9.21 -7.28
N GLY A 52 16.10 8.93 -7.90
CA GLY A 52 17.43 9.11 -7.31
C GLY A 52 17.85 7.98 -6.35
N VAL A 53 17.19 6.82 -6.40
CA VAL A 53 17.52 5.66 -5.57
C VAL A 53 18.93 5.15 -5.84
N ARG A 54 19.56 4.55 -4.83
CA ARG A 54 20.88 3.91 -4.98
C ARG A 54 20.79 2.49 -5.51
N ALA A 55 19.76 1.77 -5.09
CA ALA A 55 19.51 0.41 -5.55
C ALA A 55 18.03 0.17 -5.82
N VAL A 56 17.78 -0.81 -6.68
CA VAL A 56 16.44 -1.36 -6.95
C VAL A 56 16.46 -2.84 -6.59
N ARG A 57 15.53 -3.28 -5.73
CA ARG A 57 15.22 -4.69 -5.54
C ARG A 57 14.57 -5.21 -6.82
N PHE A 58 15.40 -5.84 -7.66
CA PHE A 58 15.08 -6.21 -9.03
C PHE A 58 14.73 -7.69 -9.11
N PRO A 59 13.52 -8.05 -9.55
CA PRO A 59 13.10 -9.44 -9.63
C PRO A 59 13.60 -10.09 -10.93
N LEU A 60 14.56 -11.00 -10.84
CA LEU A 60 14.96 -11.87 -11.94
C LEU A 60 14.54 -13.30 -11.61
N LEU A 61 13.22 -13.52 -11.64
CA LEU A 61 12.60 -14.69 -11.03
C LEU A 61 12.82 -15.97 -11.84
N TRP A 62 13.10 -17.07 -11.14
CA TRP A 62 13.29 -18.39 -11.74
C TRP A 62 12.04 -18.85 -12.49
N GLU A 63 10.87 -18.69 -11.89
CA GLU A 63 9.55 -19.05 -12.42
C GLU A 63 9.24 -18.38 -13.77
N ARG A 64 9.78 -17.18 -13.99
CA ARG A 64 9.54 -16.40 -15.21
C ARG A 64 10.62 -16.60 -16.25
N THR A 65 11.88 -16.69 -15.82
CA THR A 65 13.02 -16.72 -16.72
C THR A 65 13.24 -18.11 -17.29
N ALA A 66 13.09 -19.17 -16.49
CA ALA A 66 13.34 -20.54 -16.90
C ALA A 66 12.17 -21.49 -16.56
N PRO A 67 10.92 -21.19 -16.98
CA PRO A 67 9.74 -21.99 -16.63
C PRO A 67 9.78 -23.42 -17.17
N ARG A 68 10.59 -23.67 -18.21
CA ARG A 68 10.79 -24.98 -18.87
C ARG A 68 12.22 -25.50 -18.72
N GLY A 69 12.97 -24.98 -17.73
CA GLY A 69 14.38 -25.31 -17.51
C GLY A 69 15.35 -24.33 -18.17
N LEU A 70 16.63 -24.41 -17.80
CA LEU A 70 17.66 -23.43 -18.15
C LEU A 70 18.01 -23.41 -19.65
N ALA A 71 17.91 -24.55 -20.34
CA ALA A 71 18.17 -24.64 -21.77
C ALA A 71 17.21 -23.77 -22.60
N ASP A 72 15.99 -23.58 -22.09
CA ASP A 72 14.91 -22.81 -22.70
C ASP A 72 14.70 -21.44 -22.02
N ALA A 73 15.67 -20.96 -21.23
CA ALA A 73 15.53 -19.74 -20.46
C ALA A 73 15.42 -18.49 -21.36
N ASP A 74 14.43 -17.64 -21.09
CA ASP A 74 14.22 -16.36 -21.78
C ASP A 74 14.79 -15.19 -20.99
N TRP A 75 16.01 -14.78 -21.36
CA TRP A 75 16.73 -13.70 -20.71
C TRP A 75 16.37 -12.31 -21.20
N ARG A 76 15.61 -12.17 -22.30
CA ARG A 76 15.37 -10.87 -22.97
C ARG A 76 14.73 -9.84 -22.03
N TRP A 77 13.84 -10.30 -21.15
CA TRP A 77 13.19 -9.46 -20.15
C TRP A 77 14.21 -8.87 -19.17
N GLY A 78 15.12 -9.71 -18.64
CA GLY A 78 16.17 -9.33 -17.71
C GLY A 78 17.22 -8.44 -18.36
N ASP A 79 17.75 -8.85 -19.52
CA ASP A 79 18.79 -8.13 -20.27
C ASP A 79 18.41 -6.67 -20.52
N SER A 80 17.20 -6.46 -21.04
CA SER A 80 16.72 -5.11 -21.40
C SER A 80 16.58 -4.18 -20.20
N ARG A 81 16.22 -4.72 -19.03
CA ARG A 81 15.94 -3.92 -17.82
C ARG A 81 17.17 -3.71 -16.96
N LEU A 82 18.00 -4.74 -16.79
CA LEU A 82 19.29 -4.63 -16.11
C LEU A 82 20.21 -3.65 -16.85
N ARG A 83 20.23 -3.70 -18.18
CA ARG A 83 20.96 -2.70 -18.99
C ARG A 83 20.48 -1.28 -18.74
N ARG A 84 19.16 -1.05 -18.60
CA ARG A 84 18.62 0.27 -18.27
C ARG A 84 19.10 0.73 -16.89
N LEU A 85 18.99 -0.10 -15.85
CA LEU A 85 19.48 0.23 -14.51
C LEU A 85 21.00 0.53 -14.52
N GLN A 86 21.78 -0.26 -15.26
CA GLN A 86 23.23 -0.05 -15.44
C GLN A 86 23.54 1.30 -16.08
N VAL A 87 22.89 1.66 -17.19
CA VAL A 87 23.05 2.97 -17.86
C VAL A 87 22.69 4.11 -16.92
N ARG A 88 21.67 3.93 -16.09
CA ARG A 88 21.25 4.91 -15.08
C ARG A 88 22.08 4.87 -13.79
N ARG A 89 23.07 3.99 -13.68
CA ARG A 89 23.95 3.77 -12.50
C ARG A 89 23.18 3.45 -11.23
N VAL A 90 22.10 2.66 -11.35
CA VAL A 90 21.32 2.15 -10.24
C VAL A 90 21.70 0.69 -10.01
N GLN A 91 22.07 0.34 -8.79
CA GLN A 91 22.49 -1.03 -8.46
C GLN A 91 21.27 -1.96 -8.39
N PRO A 92 21.24 -3.08 -9.14
CA PRO A 92 20.23 -4.11 -8.92
C PRO A 92 20.59 -4.95 -7.68
N ILE A 93 19.61 -5.15 -6.80
CA ILE A 93 19.61 -6.21 -5.79
C ILE A 93 18.75 -7.33 -6.36
N VAL A 94 19.37 -8.38 -6.87
CA VAL A 94 18.68 -9.39 -7.68
C VAL A 94 17.96 -10.43 -6.81
N GLY A 95 16.63 -10.44 -6.91
CA GLY A 95 15.76 -11.46 -6.31
C GLY A 95 15.53 -12.63 -7.26
N LEU A 96 15.73 -13.88 -6.79
CA LEU A 96 15.61 -15.09 -7.64
C LEU A 96 14.28 -15.83 -7.46
N VAL A 97 13.71 -15.80 -6.25
CA VAL A 97 12.38 -16.33 -5.92
C VAL A 97 11.71 -15.39 -4.91
N HIS A 98 10.42 -15.08 -5.11
CA HIS A 98 9.66 -14.20 -4.21
C HIS A 98 8.27 -14.79 -3.95
N HIS A 99 8.09 -15.40 -2.77
CA HIS A 99 6.90 -16.17 -2.36
C HIS A 99 6.46 -17.28 -3.36
N GLY A 100 7.40 -17.72 -4.20
CA GLY A 100 7.20 -18.76 -5.19
C GLY A 100 7.72 -20.11 -4.72
N SER A 101 7.47 -21.12 -5.55
CA SER A 101 7.86 -22.52 -5.30
C SER A 101 8.66 -23.09 -6.48
N GLY A 102 9.28 -22.19 -7.26
CA GLY A 102 9.98 -22.48 -8.51
C GLY A 102 9.02 -22.80 -9.67
N PRO A 103 9.57 -23.06 -10.88
CA PRO A 103 8.82 -23.46 -12.06
C PRO A 103 7.87 -24.64 -11.85
N ARG A 104 6.94 -24.84 -12.79
CA ARG A 104 6.07 -26.02 -12.78
C ARG A 104 6.93 -27.29 -12.83
N GLY A 105 6.69 -28.21 -11.88
CA GLY A 105 7.50 -29.42 -11.70
C GLY A 105 8.49 -29.35 -10.53
N THR A 106 8.63 -28.19 -9.88
CA THR A 106 9.33 -28.05 -8.59
C THR A 106 8.33 -27.72 -7.48
N GLY A 107 8.75 -27.92 -6.22
CA GLY A 107 7.97 -27.57 -5.05
C GLY A 107 8.86 -27.41 -3.82
N LEU A 108 8.41 -26.64 -2.83
CA LEU A 108 9.20 -26.32 -1.63
C LEU A 108 9.57 -27.57 -0.81
N LEU A 109 8.80 -28.66 -0.95
CA LEU A 109 9.04 -29.93 -0.26
C LEU A 109 9.96 -30.87 -1.04
N GLU A 110 10.31 -30.53 -2.29
CA GLU A 110 11.10 -31.37 -3.17
C GLU A 110 12.57 -30.94 -3.17
N PRO A 111 13.53 -31.88 -3.08
CA PRO A 111 14.96 -31.56 -3.22
C PRO A 111 15.31 -30.89 -4.57
N SER A 112 14.44 -31.05 -5.58
CA SER A 112 14.59 -30.37 -6.88
C SER A 112 14.53 -28.84 -6.78
N PHE A 113 13.87 -28.29 -5.76
CA PHE A 113 13.88 -26.85 -5.51
C PHE A 113 15.30 -26.34 -5.21
N VAL A 114 16.03 -27.06 -4.36
CA VAL A 114 17.40 -26.71 -3.96
C VAL A 114 18.32 -26.76 -5.17
N SER A 115 18.39 -27.92 -5.85
CA SER A 115 19.29 -28.11 -7.00
C SER A 115 18.94 -27.19 -8.18
N GLY A 116 17.65 -26.98 -8.44
CA GLY A 116 17.18 -26.09 -9.50
C GLY A 116 17.49 -24.63 -9.25
N LEU A 117 17.26 -24.12 -8.02
CA LEU A 117 17.58 -22.74 -7.67
C LEU A 117 19.09 -22.48 -7.69
N VAL A 118 19.91 -23.45 -7.26
CA VAL A 118 21.39 -23.34 -7.35
C VAL A 118 21.85 -23.25 -8.80
N ALA A 119 21.31 -24.09 -9.68
CA ALA A 119 21.64 -24.06 -11.11
C ALA A 119 21.22 -22.73 -11.75
N TYR A 120 20.02 -22.24 -11.41
CA TYR A 120 19.53 -20.94 -11.87
C TYR A 120 20.39 -19.78 -11.36
N ALA A 121 20.73 -19.77 -10.07
CA ALA A 121 21.59 -18.75 -9.45
C ALA A 121 22.97 -18.67 -10.11
N ARG A 122 23.59 -19.82 -10.40
CA ARG A 122 24.85 -19.89 -11.16
C ARG A 122 24.70 -19.29 -12.56
N ALA A 123 23.64 -19.66 -13.29
CA ALA A 123 23.39 -19.14 -14.62
C ALA A 123 23.17 -17.61 -14.62
N VAL A 124 22.48 -17.08 -13.61
CA VAL A 124 22.32 -15.64 -13.40
C VAL A 124 23.68 -14.97 -13.18
N ALA A 125 24.51 -15.49 -12.27
CA ALA A 125 25.82 -14.91 -11.98
C ALA A 125 26.77 -14.95 -13.20
N GLN A 126 26.73 -16.03 -13.98
CA GLN A 126 27.51 -16.15 -15.22
C GLN A 126 27.06 -15.17 -16.30
N ARG A 127 25.76 -14.91 -16.38
CA ARG A 127 25.20 -14.00 -17.37
C ARG A 127 25.42 -12.52 -17.02
N TYR A 128 25.33 -12.19 -15.73
CA TYR A 128 25.45 -10.82 -15.21
C TYR A 128 26.56 -10.74 -14.16
N PRO A 129 27.84 -10.93 -14.55
CA PRO A 129 28.96 -10.99 -13.61
C PRO A 129 29.17 -9.68 -12.85
N GLU A 130 28.64 -8.56 -13.31
CA GLU A 130 28.72 -7.25 -12.66
C GLU A 130 27.81 -7.10 -11.44
N ILE A 131 26.84 -8.01 -11.25
CA ILE A 131 25.88 -7.93 -10.15
C ILE A 131 26.51 -8.47 -8.87
N THR A 132 26.45 -7.68 -7.81
CA THR A 132 27.09 -8.00 -6.52
C THR A 132 26.11 -8.13 -5.37
N ALA A 133 24.80 -7.95 -5.56
CA ALA A 133 23.82 -7.99 -4.48
C ALA A 133 22.65 -8.92 -4.86
N TYR A 134 22.36 -9.88 -3.98
CA TYR A 134 21.39 -10.93 -4.25
C TYR A 134 20.47 -11.20 -3.05
N THR A 135 19.22 -11.55 -3.36
CA THR A 135 18.25 -12.15 -2.45
C THR A 135 17.76 -13.45 -3.10
N PRO A 136 18.41 -14.61 -2.87
CA PRO A 136 18.00 -15.86 -3.51
C PRO A 136 16.55 -16.24 -3.24
N VAL A 137 16.10 -16.13 -1.98
CA VAL A 137 14.72 -16.38 -1.56
C VAL A 137 14.25 -15.26 -0.66
N ASN A 138 13.14 -14.59 -1.01
CA ASN A 138 12.47 -13.60 -0.17
C ASN A 138 11.66 -14.30 0.93
N GLU A 139 11.79 -13.83 2.17
CA GLU A 139 11.02 -14.29 3.35
C GLU A 139 10.79 -15.82 3.40
N PRO A 140 11.86 -16.62 3.60
CA PRO A 140 11.77 -18.08 3.62
C PRO A 140 10.78 -18.62 4.67
N LEU A 141 10.75 -18.03 5.86
CA LEU A 141 9.87 -18.47 6.95
C LEU A 141 8.42 -18.10 6.69
N THR A 142 8.13 -16.86 6.27
CA THR A 142 6.77 -16.48 5.85
C THR A 142 6.26 -17.43 4.76
N THR A 143 7.07 -17.66 3.73
CA THR A 143 6.69 -18.52 2.60
C THR A 143 6.45 -19.96 3.05
N ALA A 144 7.30 -20.51 3.92
CA ALA A 144 7.11 -21.85 4.48
C ALA A 144 5.82 -21.96 5.30
N ARG A 145 5.54 -20.97 6.17
CA ARG A 145 4.31 -20.95 6.99
C ARG A 145 3.07 -20.88 6.11
N PHE A 146 3.02 -19.98 5.14
CA PHE A 146 1.87 -19.85 4.25
C PHE A 146 1.66 -21.06 3.35
N SER A 147 2.73 -21.71 2.93
CA SER A 147 2.65 -22.84 2.00
C SER A 147 2.38 -24.18 2.68
N ALA A 148 2.91 -24.36 3.89
CA ALA A 148 3.00 -25.68 4.52
C ALA A 148 2.58 -25.76 5.99
N LEU A 149 2.34 -24.62 6.67
CA LEU A 149 1.72 -24.60 8.00
C LEU A 149 0.24 -24.22 7.92
N TYR A 150 -0.10 -23.17 7.18
CA TYR A 150 -1.48 -22.67 7.03
C TYR A 150 -2.16 -23.21 5.76
N GLY A 151 -1.37 -23.61 4.78
CA GLY A 151 -1.84 -24.17 3.52
C GLY A 151 -2.56 -23.17 2.61
N HIS A 152 -2.24 -21.88 2.73
CA HIS A 152 -2.77 -20.82 1.85
C HIS A 152 -2.19 -20.91 0.44
N TRP A 153 -0.89 -21.17 0.33
CA TRP A 153 -0.17 -21.26 -0.94
C TRP A 153 0.26 -22.70 -1.22
N TYR A 154 0.54 -23.01 -2.48
CA TYR A 154 1.06 -24.31 -2.89
C TYR A 154 2.33 -24.68 -2.07
N PRO A 155 2.44 -25.91 -1.53
CA PRO A 155 1.62 -27.09 -1.83
C PRO A 155 0.32 -27.26 -1.02
N HIS A 156 -0.09 -26.27 -0.22
CA HIS A 156 -1.28 -26.30 0.63
C HIS A 156 -1.21 -27.30 1.79
N GLU A 157 0.01 -27.60 2.23
CA GLU A 157 0.24 -28.47 3.38
C GLU A 157 -0.08 -27.75 4.69
N ARG A 158 -0.40 -28.54 5.72
CA ARG A 158 -0.79 -28.05 7.05
C ARG A 158 -0.14 -28.87 8.16
N SER A 159 1.19 -28.83 8.20
CA SER A 159 1.98 -29.61 9.15
C SER A 159 3.28 -28.91 9.50
N GLU A 160 3.66 -28.94 10.78
CA GLU A 160 4.98 -28.51 11.26
C GLU A 160 6.11 -29.21 10.50
N HIS A 161 5.93 -30.49 10.13
CA HIS A 161 6.92 -31.25 9.36
C HIS A 161 7.15 -30.71 7.95
N HIS A 162 6.07 -30.40 7.23
CA HIS A 162 6.16 -29.82 5.90
C HIS A 162 6.63 -28.36 5.97
N CYS A 163 6.23 -27.59 6.99
CA CYS A 163 6.74 -26.25 7.24
C CYS A 163 8.26 -26.25 7.44
N TRP A 164 8.77 -27.13 8.31
CA TRP A 164 10.21 -27.31 8.50
C TRP A 164 10.90 -27.71 7.19
N THR A 165 10.36 -28.69 6.46
CA THR A 165 10.96 -29.17 5.21
C THR A 165 11.05 -28.05 4.16
N ALA A 166 9.99 -27.27 4.01
CA ALA A 166 9.97 -26.11 3.12
C ALA A 166 10.97 -25.03 3.54
N LEU A 167 11.08 -24.72 4.84
CA LEU A 167 12.06 -23.77 5.35
C LEU A 167 13.49 -24.27 5.11
N LYS A 168 13.76 -25.53 5.45
CA LYS A 168 15.06 -26.18 5.25
C LYS A 168 15.50 -26.09 3.79
N HIS A 169 14.66 -26.49 2.84
CA HIS A 169 14.99 -26.44 1.42
C HIS A 169 15.24 -25.01 0.94
N GLN A 170 14.42 -24.04 1.35
CA GLN A 170 14.64 -22.64 0.98
C GLN A 170 15.99 -22.11 1.50
N LEU A 171 16.33 -22.38 2.76
CA LEU A 171 17.58 -21.89 3.35
C LEU A 171 18.81 -22.64 2.82
N MET A 172 18.73 -23.95 2.63
CA MET A 172 19.78 -24.72 1.95
C MET A 172 20.01 -24.19 0.53
N ALA A 173 18.92 -23.89 -0.21
CA ALA A 173 19.00 -23.31 -1.54
C ALA A 173 19.65 -21.92 -1.50
N THR A 174 19.34 -21.07 -0.52
CA THR A 174 20.03 -19.78 -0.31
C THR A 174 21.53 -19.97 -0.10
N VAL A 175 21.95 -20.83 0.84
CA VAL A 175 23.37 -21.10 1.14
C VAL A 175 24.11 -21.59 -0.10
N LEU A 176 23.56 -22.59 -0.78
CA LEU A 176 24.18 -23.21 -1.95
C LEU A 176 24.15 -22.29 -3.19
N ALA A 177 23.09 -21.51 -3.37
CA ALA A 177 23.01 -20.50 -4.42
C ALA A 177 24.08 -19.43 -4.23
N MET A 178 24.24 -18.91 -3.00
CA MET A 178 25.28 -17.92 -2.71
C MET A 178 26.69 -18.48 -2.92
N ARG A 179 26.94 -19.76 -2.62
CA ARG A 179 28.21 -20.42 -2.98
C ARG A 179 28.45 -20.43 -4.49
N ALA A 180 27.46 -20.90 -5.25
CA ALA A 180 27.56 -20.98 -6.69
C ALA A 180 27.68 -19.59 -7.35
N ILE A 181 27.03 -18.57 -6.80
CA ILE A 181 27.19 -17.17 -7.23
C ILE A 181 28.61 -16.70 -6.92
N ARG A 182 29.12 -16.93 -5.70
CA ARG A 182 30.45 -16.47 -5.27
C ARG A 182 31.62 -17.13 -5.98
N GLU A 183 31.43 -18.33 -6.53
CA GLU A 183 32.40 -18.95 -7.45
C GLU A 183 32.60 -18.14 -8.74
N VAL A 184 31.56 -17.41 -9.18
CA VAL A 184 31.59 -16.59 -10.40
C VAL A 184 31.87 -15.12 -10.07
N GLN A 185 31.25 -14.61 -9.01
CA GLN A 185 31.39 -13.24 -8.51
C GLN A 185 31.77 -13.27 -7.02
N PRO A 186 33.08 -13.31 -6.68
CA PRO A 186 33.55 -13.45 -5.30
C PRO A 186 33.09 -12.33 -4.35
N ALA A 187 32.76 -11.15 -4.86
CA ALA A 187 32.27 -10.02 -4.07
C ALA A 187 30.75 -10.02 -3.86
N ALA A 188 30.04 -11.09 -4.27
CA ALA A 188 28.59 -11.16 -4.14
C ALA A 188 28.12 -11.18 -2.68
N GLN A 189 27.22 -10.26 -2.37
CA GLN A 189 26.61 -10.02 -1.08
C GLN A 189 25.22 -10.67 -1.00
N LEU A 190 24.95 -11.33 0.12
CA LEU A 190 23.63 -11.82 0.49
C LEU A 190 22.86 -10.72 1.23
N ILE A 191 21.75 -10.28 0.64
CA ILE A 191 20.74 -9.46 1.30
C ILE A 191 19.55 -10.38 1.58
N GLN A 192 19.47 -10.92 2.79
CA GLN A 192 18.40 -11.82 3.19
C GLN A 192 17.29 -11.05 3.89
N THR A 193 16.05 -11.28 3.48
CA THR A 193 14.85 -10.62 4.02
C THR A 193 13.97 -11.60 4.79
N GLU A 194 13.25 -11.09 5.79
CA GLU A 194 12.19 -11.80 6.50
C GLU A 194 11.16 -10.79 7.06
N ASP A 195 9.89 -11.19 7.20
CA ASP A 195 8.90 -10.43 7.98
C ASP A 195 9.15 -10.63 9.47
N LEU A 196 9.37 -9.52 10.19
CA LEU A 196 9.85 -9.52 11.56
C LEU A 196 8.83 -9.03 12.59
N GLY A 197 7.55 -9.25 12.36
CA GLY A 197 6.48 -9.01 13.34
C GLY A 197 6.77 -9.56 14.74
N ARG A 198 6.33 -8.86 15.79
CA ARG A 198 6.40 -9.35 17.18
C ARG A 198 5.02 -9.81 17.64
N THR A 199 4.98 -10.89 18.42
CA THR A 199 3.75 -11.43 19.02
C THR A 199 3.64 -11.01 20.48
N PHE A 200 2.49 -10.49 20.84
CA PHE A 200 2.06 -10.14 22.19
C PHE A 200 0.91 -11.06 22.61
N SER A 201 0.57 -11.10 23.90
CA SER A 201 -0.56 -11.89 24.34
C SER A 201 -1.14 -11.48 25.69
N THR A 202 -2.27 -12.09 26.04
CA THR A 202 -2.69 -12.22 27.45
C THR A 202 -1.72 -13.11 28.23
N PRO A 203 -1.65 -12.98 29.59
CA PRO A 203 -0.67 -13.70 30.40
C PRO A 203 -0.69 -15.23 30.27
N ASP A 204 -1.86 -15.82 30.06
CA ASP A 204 -2.07 -17.27 29.91
C ASP A 204 -1.59 -17.83 28.55
N LEU A 205 -1.31 -16.96 27.59
CA LEU A 205 -0.74 -17.29 26.28
C LEU A 205 0.71 -16.84 26.13
N ALA A 206 1.36 -16.41 27.22
CA ALA A 206 2.74 -15.89 27.19
C ALA A 206 3.73 -16.90 26.59
N SER A 207 3.61 -18.20 26.93
CA SER A 207 4.46 -19.25 26.37
C SER A 207 4.33 -19.39 24.85
N GLN A 208 3.11 -19.24 24.31
CA GLN A 208 2.87 -19.26 22.88
C GLN A 208 3.46 -18.00 22.22
N ALA A 209 3.27 -16.82 22.82
CA ALA A 209 3.87 -15.59 22.30
C ALA A 209 5.41 -15.65 22.31
N ASP A 210 6.01 -16.20 23.36
CA ASP A 210 7.47 -16.38 23.48
C ASP A 210 7.99 -17.35 22.41
N PHE A 211 7.31 -18.48 22.19
CA PHE A 211 7.65 -19.41 21.11
C PHE A 211 7.67 -18.71 19.74
N GLU A 212 6.67 -17.89 19.46
CA GLU A 212 6.55 -17.16 18.18
C GLU A 212 7.60 -16.07 18.03
N ASN A 213 7.94 -15.41 19.15
CA ASN A 213 8.98 -14.41 19.21
C ASN A 213 10.40 -14.98 19.06
N GLU A 214 10.61 -16.27 19.35
CA GLU A 214 11.80 -17.01 18.95
C GLU A 214 11.70 -17.46 17.48
N ARG A 215 10.54 -18.01 17.05
CA ARG A 215 10.35 -18.56 15.70
C ARG A 215 10.62 -17.54 14.60
N ARG A 216 10.20 -16.28 14.77
CA ARG A 216 10.43 -15.21 13.79
C ARG A 216 11.91 -14.95 13.45
N TRP A 217 12.86 -15.40 14.29
CA TRP A 217 14.30 -15.25 14.03
C TRP A 217 14.91 -16.44 13.27
N LEU A 218 14.16 -17.52 13.08
CA LEU A 218 14.68 -18.82 12.65
C LEU A 218 15.44 -18.78 11.31
N THR A 219 14.97 -18.00 10.32
CA THR A 219 15.68 -17.79 9.05
C THR A 219 17.11 -17.28 9.29
N PHE A 220 17.26 -16.26 10.15
CA PHE A 220 18.55 -15.66 10.42
C PHE A 220 19.41 -16.50 11.36
N ASP A 221 18.82 -17.16 12.36
CA ASP A 221 19.56 -18.04 13.26
C ASP A 221 20.19 -19.22 12.50
N LEU A 222 19.44 -19.84 11.58
CA LEU A 222 19.95 -20.90 10.72
C LEU A 222 21.07 -20.38 9.80
N LEU A 223 20.85 -19.29 9.06
CA LEU A 223 21.87 -18.75 8.16
C LEU A 223 23.13 -18.28 8.88
N CYS A 224 23.01 -17.78 10.12
CA CYS A 224 24.15 -17.40 10.95
C CYS A 224 24.80 -18.59 11.70
N GLY A 225 24.30 -19.82 11.51
CA GLY A 225 24.83 -21.02 12.16
C GLY A 225 24.62 -21.06 13.67
N ARG A 226 23.60 -20.39 14.20
CA ARG A 226 23.33 -20.25 15.65
C ARG A 226 22.42 -21.32 16.24
N LEU A 227 21.88 -22.21 15.40
CA LEU A 227 20.98 -23.26 15.86
C LEU A 227 21.79 -24.46 16.41
N HIS A 228 21.94 -24.51 17.73
CA HIS A 228 22.62 -25.58 18.48
C HIS A 228 21.65 -26.32 19.41
N PRO A 229 22.04 -27.46 20.04
CA PRO A 229 21.18 -28.20 20.97
C PRO A 229 20.55 -27.38 22.09
N ASP A 230 21.22 -26.32 22.55
CA ASP A 230 20.73 -25.44 23.60
C ASP A 230 19.77 -24.34 23.10
N HIS A 231 19.51 -24.27 21.79
CA HIS A 231 18.63 -23.26 21.19
C HIS A 231 17.17 -23.52 21.63
N PRO A 232 16.38 -22.48 21.99
CA PRO A 232 15.00 -22.64 22.48
C PRO A 232 14.08 -23.44 21.55
N LEU A 233 14.30 -23.33 20.24
CA LEU A 233 13.51 -24.04 19.23
C LEU A 233 14.06 -25.42 18.83
N TRP A 234 15.19 -25.87 19.41
CA TRP A 234 15.81 -27.14 19.02
C TRP A 234 14.82 -28.30 19.17
N ALA A 235 14.29 -28.50 20.37
CA ALA A 235 13.35 -29.58 20.66
C ALA A 235 12.09 -29.55 19.77
N HIS A 236 11.57 -28.35 19.49
CA HIS A 236 10.43 -28.17 18.57
C HIS A 236 10.77 -28.59 17.14
N LEU A 237 11.93 -28.20 16.62
CA LEU A 237 12.34 -28.58 15.27
C LEU A 237 12.59 -30.10 15.18
N ARG A 238 13.13 -30.71 16.24
CA ARG A 238 13.28 -32.17 16.35
C ARG A 238 11.92 -32.86 16.32
N SER A 239 10.90 -32.36 17.04
CA SER A 239 9.56 -32.94 17.02
C SER A 239 8.82 -32.70 15.69
N ALA A 240 9.11 -31.59 15.01
CA ALA A 240 8.68 -31.34 13.63
C ALA A 240 9.39 -32.25 12.59
N GLY A 241 10.32 -33.10 13.01
CA GLY A 241 10.97 -34.08 12.13
C GLY A 241 12.23 -33.56 11.43
N ALA A 242 12.82 -32.47 11.89
CA ALA A 242 14.22 -32.19 11.57
C ALA A 242 15.10 -33.33 12.08
N THR A 243 16.17 -33.68 11.37
CA THR A 243 17.26 -34.54 11.89
C THR A 243 18.33 -33.67 12.57
N GLU A 244 19.12 -34.20 13.52
CA GLU A 244 20.24 -33.42 14.10
C GLU A 244 21.22 -33.03 13.00
N ARG A 245 21.45 -33.93 12.05
CA ARG A 245 22.24 -33.67 10.85
C ARG A 245 21.70 -32.48 10.05
N ASP A 246 20.38 -32.38 9.86
CA ASP A 246 19.80 -31.22 9.15
C ASP A 246 20.05 -29.91 9.89
N LEU A 247 19.89 -29.90 11.22
CA LEU A 247 20.04 -28.70 12.04
C LEU A 247 21.51 -28.26 12.12
N LEU A 248 22.42 -29.20 12.38
CA LEU A 248 23.86 -28.96 12.44
C LEU A 248 24.47 -28.63 11.08
N TRP A 249 23.85 -29.06 9.98
CA TRP A 249 24.31 -28.70 8.63
C TRP A 249 24.45 -27.19 8.46
N PHE A 250 23.55 -26.38 9.04
CA PHE A 250 23.62 -24.92 8.96
C PHE A 250 24.74 -24.32 9.82
N ALA A 251 25.06 -24.94 10.95
CA ALA A 251 26.21 -24.56 11.77
C ALA A 251 27.55 -24.90 11.07
N ASP A 252 27.60 -26.01 10.32
CA ASP A 252 28.76 -26.40 9.50
C ASP A 252 28.88 -25.58 8.20
N HIS A 253 27.78 -24.98 7.75
CA HIS A 253 27.69 -24.26 6.48
C HIS A 253 27.06 -22.87 6.66
N PRO A 254 27.57 -22.02 7.57
CA PRO A 254 26.99 -20.71 7.81
C PRO A 254 27.09 -19.85 6.56
N CYS A 255 26.04 -19.06 6.32
CA CYS A 255 25.97 -18.06 5.27
C CYS A 255 25.29 -16.81 5.85
N PRO A 256 25.92 -16.14 6.83
CA PRO A 256 25.35 -14.94 7.43
C PRO A 256 25.07 -13.90 6.35
N PRO A 257 23.94 -13.18 6.40
CA PRO A 257 23.66 -12.10 5.47
C PRO A 257 24.72 -11.00 5.58
N ASP A 258 25.16 -10.47 4.43
CA ASP A 258 25.97 -9.24 4.38
C ASP A 258 25.13 -8.03 4.80
N ILE A 259 23.82 -8.06 4.50
CA ILE A 259 22.81 -7.14 5.04
C ILE A 259 21.59 -7.95 5.47
N LEU A 260 21.18 -7.74 6.72
CA LEU A 260 19.95 -8.29 7.27
C LEU A 260 18.78 -7.34 6.94
N GLY A 261 17.91 -7.81 6.06
CA GLY A 261 16.74 -7.10 5.58
C GLY A 261 15.52 -7.35 6.49
N LEU A 262 14.96 -6.27 7.02
CA LEU A 262 13.77 -6.30 7.86
C LEU A 262 12.58 -5.81 7.04
N ASN A 263 11.60 -6.68 6.85
CA ASN A 263 10.28 -6.29 6.37
C ASN A 263 9.43 -6.01 7.61
N VAL A 264 8.91 -4.79 7.71
CA VAL A 264 8.18 -4.33 8.91
C VAL A 264 6.89 -3.67 8.45
N TYR A 265 5.77 -4.23 8.92
CA TYR A 265 4.43 -3.79 8.59
C TYR A 265 3.69 -3.35 9.85
N VAL A 266 2.84 -2.33 9.71
CA VAL A 266 1.94 -1.87 10.79
C VAL A 266 1.08 -3.01 11.33
N THR A 267 0.61 -3.90 10.46
CA THR A 267 -0.23 -5.05 10.81
C THR A 267 0.55 -6.33 11.09
N GLY A 268 1.89 -6.32 10.92
CA GLY A 268 2.74 -7.50 11.13
C GLY A 268 2.89 -7.89 12.60
N GLU A 269 2.71 -6.95 13.53
CA GLU A 269 2.70 -7.26 14.97
C GLU A 269 1.36 -7.89 15.37
N ARG A 270 1.40 -8.98 16.13
CA ARG A 270 0.24 -9.82 16.47
C ARG A 270 -0.06 -9.81 17.96
N PHE A 271 -1.31 -10.03 18.32
CA PHE A 271 -1.78 -10.17 19.69
C PHE A 271 -2.65 -11.43 19.82
N LEU A 272 -2.27 -12.31 20.75
CA LEU A 272 -3.00 -13.54 21.06
C LEU A 272 -3.85 -13.33 22.32
N ASP A 273 -5.16 -13.59 22.23
CA ASP A 273 -6.09 -13.43 23.36
C ASP A 273 -6.92 -14.69 23.56
N SER A 274 -6.90 -15.25 24.77
CA SER A 274 -7.69 -16.43 25.11
C SER A 274 -9.18 -16.14 25.22
N ARG A 275 -9.57 -14.87 25.39
CA ARG A 275 -10.96 -14.39 25.47
C ARG A 275 -11.57 -14.24 24.08
N THR A 276 -11.71 -15.36 23.39
CA THR A 276 -12.15 -15.42 21.98
C THR A 276 -13.51 -14.76 21.73
N GLU A 277 -14.40 -14.72 22.73
CA GLU A 277 -15.71 -14.07 22.66
C GLU A 277 -15.65 -12.55 22.42
N ARG A 278 -14.48 -11.92 22.66
CA ARG A 278 -14.26 -10.49 22.37
C ARG A 278 -13.99 -10.22 20.88
N TYR A 279 -13.82 -11.25 20.07
CA TYR A 279 -13.37 -11.15 18.69
C TYR A 279 -14.28 -11.91 17.70
N PRO A 280 -14.34 -11.49 16.43
CA PRO A 280 -15.10 -12.21 15.40
C PRO A 280 -14.57 -13.63 15.16
N PRO A 281 -15.44 -14.60 14.78
CA PRO A 281 -15.04 -15.99 14.57
C PRO A 281 -13.89 -16.22 13.57
N HIS A 282 -13.75 -15.36 12.56
CA HIS A 282 -12.68 -15.50 11.56
C HIS A 282 -11.27 -15.17 12.11
N THR A 283 -11.18 -14.64 13.34
CA THR A 283 -9.91 -14.37 14.02
C THR A 283 -9.52 -15.50 14.97
N HIS A 284 -10.40 -16.49 15.17
CA HIS A 284 -10.18 -17.57 16.11
C HIS A 284 -9.30 -18.65 15.46
N GLY A 285 -8.40 -19.22 16.26
CA GLY A 285 -7.51 -20.30 15.86
C GLY A 285 -6.89 -20.97 17.09
N GLY A 286 -5.72 -21.57 16.91
CA GLY A 286 -4.99 -22.15 18.04
C GLY A 286 -3.67 -22.77 17.65
N ASN A 287 -3.00 -23.35 18.64
CA ASN A 287 -1.76 -24.12 18.49
C ASN A 287 -1.98 -25.65 18.66
N GLY A 288 -3.24 -26.10 18.60
CA GLY A 288 -3.63 -27.48 18.86
C GLY A 288 -3.80 -27.86 20.33
N HIS A 289 -3.32 -27.03 21.27
CA HIS A 289 -3.46 -27.23 22.71
C HIS A 289 -4.25 -26.12 23.41
N GLN A 290 -4.14 -24.89 22.90
CA GLN A 290 -4.84 -23.70 23.37
C GLN A 290 -5.60 -23.10 22.19
N PHE A 291 -6.82 -22.66 22.47
CA PHE A 291 -7.69 -21.95 21.54
C PHE A 291 -7.68 -20.47 21.89
N TYR A 292 -7.47 -19.61 20.89
CA TYR A 292 -7.30 -18.17 21.09
C TYR A 292 -7.68 -17.37 19.84
N ALA A 293 -7.91 -16.08 20.00
CA ALA A 293 -8.02 -15.13 18.91
C ALA A 293 -6.61 -14.63 18.55
N ASP A 294 -6.34 -14.53 17.25
CA ASP A 294 -5.11 -13.98 16.69
C ASP A 294 -5.47 -12.76 15.83
N VAL A 295 -5.09 -11.59 16.33
CA VAL A 295 -5.42 -10.29 15.71
C VAL A 295 -4.18 -9.41 15.62
N GLU A 296 -4.22 -8.37 14.80
CA GLU A 296 -3.11 -7.41 14.74
C GLU A 296 -3.01 -6.64 16.07
N ALA A 297 -1.82 -6.54 16.64
CA ALA A 297 -1.57 -5.82 17.89
C ALA A 297 -2.03 -4.36 17.81
N VAL A 298 -1.90 -3.73 16.64
CA VAL A 298 -2.35 -2.35 16.38
C VAL A 298 -3.86 -2.14 16.58
N ARG A 299 -4.66 -3.20 16.56
CA ARG A 299 -6.12 -3.15 16.74
C ARG A 299 -6.58 -3.29 18.18
N VAL A 300 -5.68 -3.71 19.08
CA VAL A 300 -6.01 -4.10 20.45
C VAL A 300 -5.15 -3.38 21.48
N CYS A 301 -3.83 -3.36 21.30
CA CYS A 301 -2.89 -2.84 22.30
C CYS A 301 -3.09 -1.34 22.55
N GLY A 302 -3.36 -0.99 23.81
CA GLY A 302 -3.52 0.39 24.25
C GLY A 302 -2.24 1.20 24.11
N ALA A 303 -1.08 0.63 24.46
CA ALA A 303 0.23 1.26 24.34
C ALA A 303 0.89 0.99 22.95
N PRO A 304 1.90 1.78 22.56
CA PRO A 304 2.73 1.48 21.39
C PRO A 304 3.34 0.09 21.47
N HIS A 305 3.22 -0.69 20.39
CA HIS A 305 3.50 -2.14 20.36
C HIS A 305 4.75 -2.51 19.52
N GLY A 306 5.52 -1.53 19.04
CA GLY A 306 6.83 -1.77 18.42
C GLY A 306 7.10 -0.89 17.20
N GLY A 307 7.26 -1.51 16.03
CA GLY A 307 7.56 -0.84 14.75
C GLY A 307 9.05 -0.84 14.36
N PRO A 308 9.42 -0.09 13.29
CA PRO A 308 10.74 -0.19 12.66
C PRO A 308 11.91 0.08 13.63
N ALA A 309 11.76 1.06 14.54
CA ALA A 309 12.79 1.37 15.52
C ALA A 309 13.07 0.20 16.48
N ALA A 310 12.02 -0.47 16.95
CA ALA A 310 12.15 -1.63 17.84
C ALA A 310 12.79 -2.81 17.12
N ARG A 311 12.37 -3.10 15.88
CA ARG A 311 12.93 -4.20 15.08
C ARG A 311 14.40 -3.99 14.73
N LEU A 312 14.79 -2.76 14.37
CA LEU A 312 16.19 -2.41 14.15
C LEU A 312 17.03 -2.61 15.42
N ALA A 313 16.52 -2.21 16.59
CA ALA A 313 17.22 -2.39 17.87
C ALA A 313 17.36 -3.87 18.24
N GLU A 314 16.28 -4.65 18.11
CA GLU A 314 16.28 -6.11 18.38
C GLU A 314 17.25 -6.86 17.45
N ALA A 315 17.21 -6.58 16.14
CA ALA A 315 18.11 -7.20 15.17
C ALA A 315 19.57 -6.82 15.40
N HIS A 316 19.84 -5.55 15.73
CA HIS A 316 21.19 -5.09 16.07
C HIS A 316 21.71 -5.78 17.33
N ALA A 317 20.90 -5.85 18.39
CA ALA A 317 21.28 -6.51 19.64
C ALA A 317 21.53 -8.02 19.43
N ARG A 318 20.73 -8.69 18.59
CA ARG A 318 20.89 -10.11 18.33
C ARG A 318 22.10 -10.41 17.46
N TYR A 319 22.30 -9.70 16.34
CA TYR A 319 23.27 -10.09 15.31
C TYR A 319 24.46 -9.16 15.14
N GLY A 320 24.32 -7.86 15.44
CA GLY A 320 25.37 -6.86 15.19
C GLY A 320 25.73 -6.65 13.70
N LEU A 321 24.93 -7.21 12.78
CA LEU A 321 25.14 -7.13 11.32
C LEU A 321 24.59 -5.83 10.72
N PRO A 322 25.03 -5.42 9.52
CA PRO A 322 24.42 -4.32 8.77
C PRO A 322 22.93 -4.59 8.50
N LEU A 323 22.10 -3.56 8.68
CA LEU A 323 20.64 -3.67 8.58
C LEU A 323 20.09 -2.85 7.41
N ALA A 324 18.97 -3.29 6.84
CA ALA A 324 18.15 -2.45 5.96
C ALA A 324 16.66 -2.71 6.24
N LEU A 325 15.83 -1.67 6.10
CA LEU A 325 14.39 -1.87 5.98
C LEU A 325 14.09 -2.19 4.51
N THR A 326 13.82 -3.45 4.20
CA THR A 326 13.78 -3.96 2.82
C THR A 326 12.42 -3.89 2.14
N GLU A 327 11.35 -3.71 2.93
CA GLU A 327 9.99 -3.43 2.48
C GLU A 327 9.31 -2.45 3.45
N VAL A 328 8.90 -1.30 2.93
CA VAL A 328 8.14 -0.28 3.67
C VAL A 328 6.96 0.18 2.81
N GLN A 329 5.84 -0.53 2.94
CA GLN A 329 4.55 -0.23 2.29
C GLN A 329 3.46 -0.11 3.35
N LEU A 330 2.39 0.61 3.00
CA LEU A 330 1.15 0.56 3.76
C LEU A 330 -0.05 0.69 2.82
N HIS A 331 -0.99 -0.26 2.87
CA HIS A 331 -2.26 -0.14 2.17
C HIS A 331 -3.11 0.89 2.90
N CYS A 332 -3.20 2.12 2.39
CA CYS A 332 -4.00 3.16 3.02
C CYS A 332 -4.18 4.38 2.10
N THR A 333 -4.72 5.46 2.66
CA THR A 333 -4.79 6.78 2.05
C THR A 333 -3.40 7.39 1.87
N ARG A 334 -3.30 8.37 0.96
CA ARG A 334 -2.01 8.86 0.48
C ARG A 334 -1.08 9.41 1.57
N GLU A 335 -1.61 10.24 2.46
CA GLU A 335 -0.87 10.82 3.59
C GLU A 335 -0.42 9.77 4.59
N GLU A 336 -1.19 8.69 4.79
CA GLU A 336 -0.82 7.59 5.69
C GLU A 336 0.36 6.79 5.12
N GLN A 337 0.39 6.57 3.79
CA GLN A 337 1.55 5.99 3.11
C GLN A 337 2.81 6.88 3.29
N VAL A 338 2.65 8.19 3.12
CA VAL A 338 3.73 9.17 3.30
C VAL A 338 4.23 9.18 4.75
N ARG A 339 3.33 9.16 5.75
CA ARG A 339 3.67 9.09 7.17
C ARG A 339 4.44 7.81 7.50
N TRP A 340 4.04 6.66 6.95
CA TRP A 340 4.69 5.38 7.23
C TRP A 340 6.13 5.32 6.69
N LEU A 341 6.33 5.73 5.43
CA LEU A 341 7.67 5.78 4.84
C LEU A 341 8.56 6.79 5.57
N TRP A 342 8.00 7.97 5.91
CA TRP A 342 8.74 8.98 6.67
C TRP A 342 9.12 8.49 8.07
N GLN A 343 8.20 7.86 8.81
CA GLN A 343 8.46 7.29 10.13
C GLN A 343 9.53 6.20 10.07
N SER A 344 9.49 5.35 9.04
CA SER A 344 10.50 4.31 8.84
C SER A 344 11.89 4.90 8.54
N TRP A 345 11.94 5.96 7.72
CA TRP A 345 13.17 6.70 7.43
C TRP A 345 13.74 7.38 8.67
N THR A 346 12.92 8.06 9.47
CA THR A 346 13.37 8.72 10.70
C THR A 346 13.78 7.72 11.77
N ALA A 347 13.08 6.57 11.88
CA ALA A 347 13.48 5.47 12.75
C ALA A 347 14.87 4.91 12.38
N ALA A 348 15.14 4.72 11.08
CA ALA A 348 16.45 4.29 10.59
C ALA A 348 17.55 5.33 10.90
N GLN A 349 17.30 6.62 10.67
CA GLN A 349 18.24 7.68 11.02
C GLN A 349 18.51 7.74 12.53
N ALA A 350 17.48 7.66 13.37
CA ALA A 350 17.62 7.67 14.81
C ALA A 350 18.39 6.43 15.32
N ALA A 351 18.18 5.26 14.72
CA ALA A 351 18.97 4.06 15.02
C ALA A 351 20.45 4.26 14.67
N ARG A 352 20.76 4.89 13.53
CA ARG A 352 22.15 5.23 13.15
C ARG A 352 22.82 6.18 14.13
N GLN A 353 22.10 7.20 14.60
CA GLN A 353 22.59 8.12 15.63
C GLN A 353 22.91 7.40 16.96
N ARG A 354 22.29 6.24 17.21
CA ARG A 354 22.59 5.37 18.36
C ARG A 354 23.65 4.30 18.06
N GLY A 355 24.35 4.40 16.92
CA GLY A 355 25.45 3.50 16.56
C GLY A 355 25.05 2.30 15.70
N VAL A 356 23.76 2.03 15.48
CA VAL A 356 23.28 0.91 14.65
C VAL A 356 23.67 1.11 13.18
N ASP A 357 24.17 0.08 12.52
CA ASP A 357 24.59 0.14 11.12
C ASP A 357 23.42 -0.07 10.14
N VAL A 358 22.55 0.93 10.01
CA VAL A 358 21.43 0.89 9.05
C VAL A 358 21.87 1.45 7.71
N ARG A 359 21.87 0.63 6.67
CA ARG A 359 22.36 0.96 5.32
C ARG A 359 21.29 1.60 4.44
N ALA A 360 20.05 1.12 4.53
CA ALA A 360 19.00 1.57 3.61
C ALA A 360 17.58 1.46 4.16
N VAL A 361 16.68 2.19 3.51
CA VAL A 361 15.23 2.03 3.59
C VAL A 361 14.70 1.87 2.17
N THR A 362 13.82 0.89 1.95
CA THR A 362 13.27 0.56 0.63
C THR A 362 11.84 1.04 0.52
N ALA A 363 11.59 1.95 -0.42
CA ALA A 363 10.23 2.30 -0.82
C ALA A 363 9.66 1.15 -1.67
N TRP A 364 8.84 0.33 -1.04
CA TRP A 364 8.13 -0.80 -1.63
C TRP A 364 6.64 -0.58 -1.38
N ALA A 365 5.69 -0.98 -2.23
CA ALA A 365 5.86 -1.53 -3.57
C ALA A 365 5.74 -0.40 -4.60
N ALA A 366 6.74 -0.26 -5.48
CA ALA A 366 6.81 0.88 -6.40
C ALA A 366 5.59 1.02 -7.31
N MET A 367 5.16 -0.09 -7.94
CA MET A 367 4.01 -0.13 -8.85
C MET A 367 2.73 -0.59 -8.15
N GLY A 368 2.69 -0.51 -6.82
CA GLY A 368 1.60 -1.04 -6.03
C GLY A 368 1.57 -2.56 -6.00
N ALA A 369 0.45 -3.08 -5.51
CA ALA A 369 0.26 -4.49 -5.17
C ALA A 369 -1.20 -4.90 -5.45
N PHE A 370 -1.44 -6.16 -5.82
CA PHE A 370 -2.79 -6.67 -6.12
C PHE A 370 -3.17 -7.84 -5.20
N ASP A 371 -4.39 -7.82 -4.68
CA ASP A 371 -5.06 -8.92 -3.97
C ASP A 371 -4.38 -9.41 -2.66
N TRP A 372 -3.40 -8.67 -2.14
CA TRP A 372 -2.75 -8.95 -0.86
C TRP A 372 -3.68 -8.84 0.35
N ASN A 373 -4.78 -8.10 0.23
CA ASN A 373 -5.86 -8.11 1.22
C ASN A 373 -6.50 -9.49 1.42
N SER A 374 -6.25 -10.43 0.51
CA SER A 374 -6.63 -11.83 0.59
C SER A 374 -5.45 -12.78 0.76
N LEU A 375 -4.26 -12.26 1.11
CA LEU A 375 -3.01 -13.02 1.13
C LEU A 375 -2.74 -13.73 -0.21
N LEU A 376 -3.12 -13.11 -1.33
CA LEU A 376 -3.01 -13.68 -2.67
C LEU A 376 -3.72 -15.03 -2.84
N THR A 377 -4.77 -15.30 -2.06
CA THR A 377 -5.61 -16.50 -2.20
C THR A 377 -6.77 -16.30 -3.18
N ARG A 378 -7.08 -15.04 -3.53
CA ARG A 378 -8.13 -14.64 -4.47
C ARG A 378 -7.56 -13.76 -5.58
N GLN A 379 -8.29 -13.66 -6.70
CA GLN A 379 -7.96 -12.82 -7.85
C GLN A 379 -9.07 -11.80 -8.08
N ASP A 380 -9.37 -10.99 -7.06
CA ASP A 380 -10.43 -9.99 -7.09
C ASP A 380 -10.00 -8.70 -7.81
N ARG A 381 -8.71 -8.60 -8.17
CA ARG A 381 -8.06 -7.42 -8.75
C ARG A 381 -8.16 -6.19 -7.85
N GLN A 382 -8.14 -6.38 -6.53
CA GLN A 382 -8.06 -5.29 -5.58
C GLN A 382 -6.67 -4.67 -5.63
N TYR A 383 -6.60 -3.41 -6.06
CA TYR A 383 -5.34 -2.71 -6.29
C TYR A 383 -5.00 -1.77 -5.14
N GLU A 384 -3.78 -1.91 -4.63
CA GLU A 384 -3.11 -1.00 -3.70
C GLU A 384 -2.13 -0.11 -4.45
N SER A 385 -2.28 1.21 -4.34
CA SER A 385 -1.35 2.12 -5.01
C SER A 385 0.00 2.23 -4.28
N GLY A 386 1.08 2.31 -5.05
CA GLY A 386 2.44 2.50 -4.56
C GLY A 386 3.02 3.90 -4.84
N LEU A 387 4.31 3.94 -5.16
CA LEU A 387 5.00 5.14 -5.67
C LEU A 387 4.34 5.67 -6.95
N TRP A 388 3.80 4.77 -7.77
CA TRP A 388 2.94 5.10 -8.89
C TRP A 388 1.54 4.50 -8.73
N ASP A 389 0.56 5.23 -9.25
CA ASP A 389 -0.80 4.80 -9.43
C ASP A 389 -1.00 4.28 -10.85
N LEU A 390 -1.47 3.03 -10.97
CA LEU A 390 -1.65 2.34 -12.24
C LEU A 390 -3.06 2.45 -12.82
N ARG A 391 -3.97 3.17 -12.15
CA ARG A 391 -5.35 3.35 -12.65
C ARG A 391 -5.41 4.22 -13.91
N ALA A 392 -4.46 5.15 -14.04
CA ALA A 392 -4.29 5.99 -15.22
C ALA A 392 -3.69 5.20 -16.41
N PRO A 393 -3.84 5.67 -17.67
CA PRO A 393 -3.29 4.98 -18.85
C PRO A 393 -1.76 4.82 -18.81
N GLN A 394 -1.08 5.67 -18.04
CA GLN A 394 0.35 5.61 -17.75
C GLN A 394 0.56 5.69 -16.24
N PRO A 395 1.59 5.02 -15.68
CA PRO A 395 1.90 5.11 -14.25
C PRO A 395 2.06 6.57 -13.81
N ARG A 396 1.18 7.00 -12.90
CA ARG A 396 1.14 8.38 -12.40
C ARG A 396 1.84 8.48 -11.06
N PRO A 397 2.81 9.39 -10.87
CA PRO A 397 3.52 9.52 -9.59
C PRO A 397 2.55 9.93 -8.48
N THR A 398 2.75 9.39 -7.30
CA THR A 398 1.98 9.71 -6.10
C THR A 398 2.80 10.59 -5.15
N ALA A 399 2.18 11.09 -4.08
CA ALA A 399 2.91 11.78 -3.01
C ALA A 399 4.04 10.94 -2.40
N LEU A 400 3.93 9.60 -2.47
CA LEU A 400 4.99 8.71 -2.04
C LEU A 400 6.22 8.79 -2.96
N ALA A 401 6.03 8.91 -4.28
CA ALA A 401 7.14 9.18 -5.22
C ALA A 401 7.79 10.56 -4.99
N HIS A 402 6.98 11.57 -4.62
CA HIS A 402 7.53 12.88 -4.23
C HIS A 402 8.36 12.79 -2.94
N LEU A 403 7.86 12.07 -1.92
CA LEU A 403 8.63 11.79 -0.70
C LEU A 403 9.93 11.04 -1.02
N ALA A 404 9.88 9.98 -1.83
CA ALA A 404 11.07 9.23 -2.26
C ALA A 404 12.13 10.16 -2.89
N ARG A 405 11.73 11.06 -3.80
CA ARG A 405 12.63 12.07 -4.37
C ARG A 405 13.18 13.05 -3.33
N CYS A 406 12.40 13.42 -2.31
CA CYS A 406 12.90 14.26 -1.23
C CYS A 406 13.98 13.54 -0.42
N LEU A 407 13.74 12.28 -0.04
CA LEU A 407 14.69 11.48 0.75
C LEU A 407 16.00 11.24 -0.01
N SER A 408 15.93 10.92 -1.30
CA SER A 408 17.13 10.69 -2.12
C SER A 408 17.96 11.96 -2.37
N SER A 409 17.33 13.14 -2.35
CA SER A 409 17.99 14.43 -2.56
C SER A 409 18.28 15.21 -1.28
N GLY A 410 17.96 14.66 -0.11
CA GLY A 410 18.12 15.34 1.19
C GLY A 410 17.22 16.57 1.35
N ARG A 411 16.12 16.67 0.58
CA ARG A 411 15.13 17.75 0.71
C ARG A 411 14.12 17.42 1.80
N PRO A 412 13.53 18.43 2.48
CA PRO A 412 12.51 18.19 3.48
C PRO A 412 11.26 17.53 2.86
N PRO A 413 10.57 16.64 3.61
CA PRO A 413 9.33 16.04 3.17
C PRO A 413 8.18 17.06 3.16
N SER A 414 7.04 16.68 2.58
CA SER A 414 5.79 17.43 2.75
C SER A 414 5.43 17.54 4.24
N PRO A 415 4.86 18.66 4.70
CA PRO A 415 4.37 18.80 6.07
C PRO A 415 3.40 17.70 6.51
N LEU A 416 2.68 17.08 5.56
CA LEU A 416 1.74 15.98 5.80
C LEU A 416 2.41 14.71 6.36
N ALA A 417 3.73 14.58 6.20
CA ALA A 417 4.52 13.49 6.78
C ALA A 417 4.66 13.58 8.31
N SER A 418 4.43 14.77 8.91
CA SER A 418 4.77 15.06 10.32
C SER A 418 3.66 14.73 11.33
N GLY A 419 2.53 14.19 10.87
CA GLY A 419 1.38 13.84 11.70
C GLY A 419 1.39 12.38 12.14
N ALA A 420 0.70 12.08 13.24
CA ALA A 420 0.46 10.72 13.70
C ALA A 420 -0.33 9.92 12.65
N GLY A 421 0.21 8.77 12.25
CA GLY A 421 -0.49 7.84 11.37
C GLY A 421 -1.70 7.21 12.05
N TRP A 422 -2.59 6.57 11.29
CA TRP A 422 -3.79 5.94 11.86
C TRP A 422 -3.46 4.91 12.94
N TRP A 423 -2.29 4.26 12.86
CA TRP A 423 -1.76 3.29 13.83
C TRP A 423 -1.34 3.91 15.18
N ALA A 424 -1.23 5.23 15.27
CA ALA A 424 -0.98 5.96 16.51
C ALA A 424 -2.23 6.68 17.04
N ARG A 425 -3.32 6.71 16.26
CA ARG A 425 -4.55 7.46 16.57
C ARG A 425 -5.64 6.52 17.13
N PRO A 426 -6.67 7.05 17.82
CA PRO A 426 -7.73 6.23 18.42
C PRO A 426 -8.45 5.32 17.42
N VAL A 427 -8.50 5.74 16.16
CA VAL A 427 -9.16 5.03 15.06
C VAL A 427 -8.56 3.65 14.76
N ARG A 428 -7.35 3.35 15.26
CA ARG A 428 -6.73 2.02 15.08
C ARG A 428 -7.52 0.89 15.75
N HIS A 429 -8.18 1.16 16.86
CA HIS A 429 -8.80 0.13 17.69
C HIS A 429 -10.10 -0.37 17.04
N LEU A 430 -10.10 -1.64 16.63
CA LEU A 430 -11.29 -2.31 16.07
C LEU A 430 -11.92 -3.30 17.05
N TYR A 431 -11.20 -3.64 18.11
CA TYR A 431 -11.61 -4.55 19.17
C TYR A 431 -11.46 -3.87 20.53
N PRO A 432 -12.02 -4.46 21.61
CA PRO A 432 -11.80 -3.96 22.96
C PRO A 432 -10.31 -3.79 23.30
N VAL A 433 -9.95 -2.62 23.82
CA VAL A 433 -8.54 -2.25 24.09
C VAL A 433 -7.96 -3.10 25.22
N GLU A 434 -6.70 -3.53 25.05
CA GLU A 434 -5.91 -4.18 26.10
C GLU A 434 -4.88 -3.18 26.68
N GLY A 435 -4.95 -2.94 28.00
CA GLY A 435 -4.11 -1.95 28.68
C GLY A 435 -4.59 -0.49 28.51
N PRO A 436 -3.88 0.48 29.11
CA PRO A 436 -4.23 1.89 29.01
C PRO A 436 -4.02 2.41 27.57
N PRO A 437 -5.01 3.10 26.97
CA PRO A 437 -4.86 3.64 25.63
C PRO A 437 -3.94 4.86 25.61
N GLU A 438 -2.91 4.80 24.76
CA GLU A 438 -2.01 5.90 24.43
C GLU A 438 -2.21 6.29 22.97
N HIS A 439 -2.60 7.53 22.73
CA HIS A 439 -2.87 8.04 21.38
C HIS A 439 -2.15 9.35 21.14
N ASP A 440 -1.63 9.49 19.91
CA ASP A 440 -1.10 10.74 19.44
C ASP A 440 -2.21 11.54 18.74
N PRO A 441 -2.31 12.87 18.97
CA PRO A 441 -3.24 13.70 18.24
C PRO A 441 -2.83 13.81 16.77
N PRO A 442 -3.79 14.03 15.84
CA PRO A 442 -3.46 14.44 14.48
C PRO A 442 -2.55 15.67 14.49
N GLY A 443 -1.50 15.65 13.69
CA GLY A 443 -0.49 16.71 13.63
C GLY A 443 -0.30 17.24 12.21
N GLY A 444 0.38 18.39 12.11
CA GLY A 444 0.68 19.08 10.85
C GLY A 444 -0.18 20.32 10.59
N PRO A 445 0.08 21.04 9.48
CA PRO A 445 -0.73 22.18 9.06
C PRO A 445 -2.17 21.77 8.73
N ASP A 446 -3.09 22.73 8.79
CA ASP A 446 -4.51 22.52 8.52
C ASP A 446 -4.85 22.57 7.02
N LEU A 447 -5.94 21.92 6.66
CA LEU A 447 -6.67 22.15 5.41
C LEU A 447 -7.68 23.28 5.65
N LEU A 448 -7.63 24.34 4.86
CA LEU A 448 -8.63 25.41 4.94
C LEU A 448 -9.83 25.09 4.05
N LEU A 449 -10.99 24.89 4.65
CA LEU A 449 -12.24 24.63 3.95
C LEU A 449 -13.09 25.90 3.85
N VAL A 450 -13.34 26.35 2.62
CA VAL A 450 -14.08 27.58 2.30
C VAL A 450 -15.44 27.23 1.69
N GLY A 451 -16.50 27.77 2.29
CA GLY A 451 -17.85 27.71 1.75
C GLY A 451 -18.92 27.29 2.77
N PRO A 452 -20.20 27.33 2.37
CA PRO A 452 -21.32 27.11 3.27
C PRO A 452 -21.39 25.65 3.78
N PRO A 453 -22.09 25.41 4.90
CA PRO A 453 -22.45 24.05 5.32
C PRO A 453 -23.22 23.31 4.22
N GLY A 454 -22.99 22.00 4.09
CA GLY A 454 -23.64 21.17 3.08
C GLY A 454 -23.13 19.72 3.09
N THR A 455 -23.66 18.89 2.18
CA THR A 455 -23.30 17.47 2.09
C THR A 455 -21.82 17.26 1.81
N LEU A 456 -21.25 17.99 0.83
CA LEU A 456 -19.81 17.92 0.52
C LEU A 456 -18.94 18.38 1.70
N ARG A 457 -19.32 19.46 2.39
CA ARG A 457 -18.62 19.93 3.61
C ARG A 457 -18.57 18.84 4.68
N ARG A 458 -19.70 18.20 4.98
CA ARG A 458 -19.76 17.11 5.97
C ARG A 458 -18.92 15.90 5.54
N ALA A 459 -19.00 15.52 4.27
CA ALA A 459 -18.20 14.41 3.74
C ALA A 459 -16.69 14.69 3.83
N LEU A 460 -16.24 15.91 3.49
CA LEU A 460 -14.86 16.35 3.65
C LEU A 460 -14.40 16.34 5.10
N LEU A 461 -15.19 16.90 6.01
CA LEU A 461 -14.84 16.90 7.44
C LEU A 461 -14.71 15.48 7.99
N SER A 462 -15.64 14.58 7.65
CA SER A 462 -15.57 13.18 8.05
C SER A 462 -14.34 12.47 7.48
N ALA A 463 -14.08 12.64 6.18
CA ALA A 463 -12.90 12.05 5.53
C ALA A 463 -11.58 12.58 6.15
N CYS A 464 -11.48 13.89 6.39
CA CYS A 464 -10.29 14.49 7.00
C CYS A 464 -10.08 14.01 8.44
N ALA A 465 -11.15 13.85 9.23
CA ALA A 465 -11.05 13.31 10.59
C ALA A 465 -10.49 11.88 10.60
N LEU A 466 -11.02 11.01 9.74
CA LEU A 466 -10.52 9.63 9.58
C LEU A 466 -9.05 9.62 9.13
N ARG A 467 -8.70 10.49 8.18
CA ARG A 467 -7.36 10.65 7.59
C ARG A 467 -6.36 11.41 8.47
N GLY A 468 -6.80 11.93 9.62
CA GLY A 468 -5.93 12.69 10.53
C GLY A 468 -5.39 13.95 9.88
N LEU A 469 -6.22 14.61 9.06
CA LEU A 469 -5.92 15.89 8.43
C LEU A 469 -6.62 16.98 9.26
N PRO A 470 -5.88 17.85 9.98
CA PRO A 470 -6.49 18.97 10.68
C PRO A 470 -7.25 19.87 9.71
N VAL A 471 -8.44 20.35 10.09
CA VAL A 471 -9.28 21.21 9.23
C VAL A 471 -9.69 22.46 9.96
N ARG A 472 -9.55 23.61 9.29
CA ARG A 472 -10.15 24.88 9.69
C ARG A 472 -11.19 25.27 8.66
N THR A 473 -12.32 25.83 9.10
CA THR A 473 -13.42 26.19 8.20
C THR A 473 -13.74 27.68 8.23
N THR A 474 -14.06 28.25 7.08
CA THR A 474 -14.52 29.64 6.96
C THR A 474 -15.67 29.74 5.93
N SER A 475 -16.55 30.72 6.11
CA SER A 475 -17.62 31.03 5.15
C SER A 475 -17.16 31.98 4.04
N ALA A 476 -16.18 32.83 4.30
CA ALA A 476 -15.69 33.84 3.38
C ALA A 476 -14.33 33.45 2.77
N ALA A 477 -14.10 33.87 1.52
CA ALA A 477 -12.80 33.69 0.89
C ALA A 477 -11.69 34.41 1.66
N PRO A 478 -10.50 33.79 1.78
CA PRO A 478 -9.36 34.43 2.41
C PRO A 478 -8.91 35.64 1.58
N THR A 479 -8.70 36.79 2.24
CA THR A 479 -8.16 37.99 1.59
C THR A 479 -6.66 37.87 1.32
N SER A 480 -5.93 37.16 2.18
CA SER A 480 -4.53 36.79 1.98
C SER A 480 -4.18 35.54 2.78
N LEU A 481 -3.43 34.61 2.18
CA LEU A 481 -2.84 33.47 2.88
C LEU A 481 -1.37 33.70 3.22
N THR A 482 -0.73 34.75 2.69
CA THR A 482 0.69 35.00 2.92
C THR A 482 0.97 35.51 4.33
N ARG A 483 -0.02 36.18 4.93
CA ARG A 483 0.01 36.80 6.26
C ARG A 483 -0.64 35.94 7.36
N GLU A 484 -1.11 34.75 7.01
CA GLU A 484 -1.75 33.84 7.98
C GLU A 484 -0.69 33.30 8.96
N PRO A 485 -0.91 33.38 10.28
CA PRO A 485 0.02 32.86 11.29
C PRO A 485 0.24 31.35 11.14
N GLN A 486 -0.83 30.62 10.80
CA GLN A 486 -0.80 29.20 10.48
C GLN A 486 -1.22 29.02 9.03
N ARG A 487 -0.23 28.87 8.15
CA ARG A 487 -0.48 28.64 6.73
C ARG A 487 -1.08 27.24 6.52
N PRO A 488 -2.24 27.13 5.85
CA PRO A 488 -2.78 25.84 5.50
C PRO A 488 -1.92 25.16 4.44
N TRP A 489 -1.87 23.82 4.46
CA TRP A 489 -1.15 23.08 3.42
C TRP A 489 -1.92 23.05 2.09
N ALA A 490 -3.24 23.22 2.13
CA ALA A 490 -4.09 23.38 0.96
C ALA A 490 -5.41 24.07 1.32
N VAL A 491 -6.10 24.57 0.29
CA VAL A 491 -7.44 25.16 0.39
C VAL A 491 -8.43 24.35 -0.43
N VAL A 492 -9.61 24.08 0.13
CA VAL A 492 -10.75 23.49 -0.59
C VAL A 492 -11.89 24.49 -0.67
N GLN A 493 -12.25 24.87 -1.90
CA GLN A 493 -13.41 25.73 -2.19
C GLN A 493 -14.60 24.86 -2.64
N LEU A 494 -15.64 24.78 -1.80
CA LEU A 494 -16.77 23.87 -2.04
C LEU A 494 -17.71 24.35 -3.15
N SER A 495 -18.18 25.59 -3.10
CA SER A 495 -18.96 26.29 -4.14
C SER A 495 -19.22 27.73 -3.69
N GLY A 496 -19.35 28.67 -4.63
CA GLY A 496 -19.70 30.08 -4.34
C GLY A 496 -19.06 31.06 -5.33
N PRO A 497 -19.51 32.34 -5.39
CA PRO A 497 -18.97 33.36 -6.29
C PRO A 497 -17.50 33.72 -6.00
N ASP A 498 -16.96 33.27 -4.88
CA ASP A 498 -15.65 33.68 -4.37
C ASP A 498 -14.48 32.82 -4.88
N GLY A 499 -14.71 31.87 -5.79
CA GLY A 499 -13.65 30.98 -6.27
C GLY A 499 -12.46 31.73 -6.87
N GLY A 500 -12.70 32.88 -7.53
CA GLY A 500 -11.64 33.73 -8.08
C GLY A 500 -10.83 34.45 -7.00
N HIS A 501 -11.46 34.86 -5.90
CA HIS A 501 -10.77 35.45 -4.74
C HIS A 501 -9.86 34.41 -4.06
N THR A 502 -10.40 33.22 -3.77
CA THR A 502 -9.64 32.11 -3.19
C THR A 502 -8.45 31.74 -4.09
N ALA A 503 -8.66 31.67 -5.42
CA ALA A 503 -7.60 31.40 -6.39
C ALA A 503 -6.47 32.43 -6.33
N ARG A 504 -6.78 33.74 -6.24
CA ARG A 504 -5.76 34.80 -6.09
C ARG A 504 -4.94 34.62 -4.82
N ALA A 505 -5.60 34.37 -3.68
CA ALA A 505 -4.93 34.19 -2.40
C ALA A 505 -4.02 32.95 -2.40
N CYS A 506 -4.49 31.84 -2.98
CA CYS A 506 -3.73 30.61 -3.12
C CYS A 506 -2.51 30.77 -4.03
N ALA A 507 -2.69 31.41 -5.19
CA ALA A 507 -1.60 31.68 -6.14
C ALA A 507 -0.50 32.56 -5.51
N ALA A 508 -0.88 33.64 -4.84
CA ALA A 508 0.07 34.53 -4.17
C ALA A 508 0.87 33.83 -3.05
N ALA A 509 0.26 32.86 -2.37
CA ALA A 509 0.89 32.14 -1.26
C ALA A 509 1.56 30.82 -1.66
N HIS A 510 1.46 30.40 -2.93
CA HIS A 510 1.87 29.08 -3.42
C HIS A 510 1.21 27.92 -2.65
N VAL A 511 -0.08 28.08 -2.32
CA VAL A 511 -0.88 27.07 -1.61
C VAL A 511 -1.75 26.32 -2.63
N PRO A 512 -1.74 24.97 -2.64
CA PRO A 512 -2.64 24.16 -3.47
C PRO A 512 -4.12 24.51 -3.26
N LEU A 513 -4.88 24.54 -4.35
CA LEU A 513 -6.31 24.83 -4.34
C LEU A 513 -7.08 23.69 -5.01
N LEU A 514 -8.07 23.14 -4.31
CA LEU A 514 -9.08 22.23 -4.86
C LEU A 514 -10.43 22.95 -4.95
N THR A 515 -11.09 22.85 -6.10
CA THR A 515 -12.46 23.34 -6.31
C THR A 515 -13.33 22.25 -6.96
N PHE A 516 -14.64 22.35 -6.78
CA PHE A 516 -15.60 21.43 -7.39
C PHE A 516 -16.41 22.09 -8.52
N SER A 517 -16.60 21.35 -9.59
CA SER A 517 -17.42 21.67 -10.76
C SER A 517 -18.43 20.55 -11.04
N SER A 518 -19.39 20.80 -11.93
CA SER A 518 -20.49 19.87 -12.23
C SER A 518 -20.48 19.47 -13.70
N ALA A 519 -20.92 18.25 -13.99
CA ALA A 519 -21.22 17.78 -15.35
C ALA A 519 -22.30 18.63 -16.06
N ASP A 520 -23.05 19.46 -15.33
CA ASP A 520 -24.04 20.41 -15.86
C ASP A 520 -23.47 21.39 -16.90
N VAL A 521 -22.14 21.55 -16.94
CA VAL A 521 -21.45 22.37 -17.96
C VAL A 521 -21.47 21.74 -19.35
N PHE A 522 -21.83 20.47 -19.47
CA PHE A 522 -21.97 19.76 -20.74
C PHE A 522 -23.44 19.57 -21.10
N ASN A 523 -23.67 19.51 -22.40
CA ASN A 523 -24.92 19.03 -22.97
C ASN A 523 -24.69 18.52 -24.40
N GLY A 524 -25.27 17.38 -24.74
CA GLY A 524 -25.33 16.91 -26.11
C GLY A 524 -26.20 15.66 -26.26
N PRO A 525 -26.08 14.95 -27.40
CA PRO A 525 -26.99 13.86 -27.74
C PRO A 525 -26.83 12.66 -26.79
N ALA A 526 -27.87 11.83 -26.74
CA ALA A 526 -27.92 10.58 -25.99
C ALA A 526 -26.67 9.72 -26.23
N GLY A 527 -26.16 9.09 -25.18
CA GLY A 527 -24.99 8.20 -25.26
C GLY A 527 -23.64 8.90 -25.37
N SER A 528 -23.58 10.24 -25.48
CA SER A 528 -22.30 10.97 -25.45
C SER A 528 -21.60 10.82 -24.10
N VAL A 529 -20.28 10.68 -24.08
CA VAL A 529 -19.46 10.64 -22.85
C VAL A 529 -18.40 11.74 -22.92
N TRP A 530 -18.48 12.70 -21.99
CA TRP A 530 -17.65 13.89 -21.98
C TRP A 530 -16.37 13.70 -21.17
N THR A 531 -15.23 13.79 -21.85
CA THR A 531 -13.89 13.75 -21.24
C THR A 531 -13.30 15.14 -21.05
N GLU A 532 -12.17 15.25 -20.35
CA GLU A 532 -11.47 16.51 -20.10
C GLU A 532 -10.99 17.22 -21.38
N GLN A 533 -10.96 16.52 -22.51
CA GLN A 533 -10.60 17.07 -23.82
C GLN A 533 -11.75 17.80 -24.51
N HIS A 534 -13.00 17.57 -24.08
CA HIS A 534 -14.17 18.18 -24.69
C HIS A 534 -14.42 19.59 -24.15
N ALA A 535 -14.77 20.51 -25.04
CA ALA A 535 -15.17 21.87 -24.65
C ALA A 535 -16.56 21.85 -23.97
N PRO A 536 -16.73 22.50 -22.80
CA PRO A 536 -18.05 22.65 -22.18
C PRO A 536 -19.05 23.43 -23.04
N THR A 537 -20.32 23.02 -23.00
CA THR A 537 -21.45 23.60 -23.74
C THR A 537 -22.63 23.94 -22.80
N PRO A 538 -22.44 24.85 -21.82
CA PRO A 538 -23.42 25.06 -20.74
C PRO A 538 -24.73 25.71 -21.23
N LEU A 539 -25.85 24.99 -21.06
CA LEU A 539 -27.17 25.49 -21.47
C LEU A 539 -27.84 26.40 -20.43
N THR A 540 -27.66 26.11 -19.13
CA THR A 540 -28.33 26.85 -18.05
C THR A 540 -27.50 28.03 -17.58
N GLY A 541 -28.14 29.07 -17.03
CA GLY A 541 -27.43 30.21 -16.44
C GLY A 541 -26.52 29.78 -15.27
N ARG A 542 -26.92 28.77 -14.50
CA ARG A 542 -26.10 28.17 -13.44
C ARG A 542 -24.85 27.51 -14.02
N ALA A 543 -25.00 26.69 -15.07
CA ALA A 543 -23.88 26.02 -15.73
C ALA A 543 -22.90 27.02 -16.37
N ARG A 544 -23.41 28.09 -16.99
CA ARG A 544 -22.57 29.18 -17.54
C ARG A 544 -21.73 29.86 -16.46
N ARG A 545 -22.32 30.16 -15.30
CA ARG A 545 -21.59 30.75 -14.16
C ARG A 545 -20.53 29.79 -13.61
N GLN A 546 -20.86 28.50 -13.47
CA GLN A 546 -19.90 27.49 -13.02
C GLN A 546 -18.71 27.38 -13.99
N TRP A 547 -18.97 27.30 -15.29
CA TRP A 547 -17.91 27.23 -16.29
C TRP A 547 -17.04 28.51 -16.29
N ALA A 548 -17.64 29.70 -16.22
CA ALA A 548 -16.89 30.95 -16.08
C ALA A 548 -16.02 31.00 -14.81
N GLN A 549 -16.51 30.42 -13.71
CA GLN A 549 -15.76 30.27 -12.47
C GLN A 549 -14.56 29.34 -12.65
N ASP A 550 -14.74 28.19 -13.30
CA ASP A 550 -13.65 27.25 -13.60
C ASP A 550 -12.55 27.94 -14.43
N GLN A 551 -12.93 28.70 -15.47
CA GLN A 551 -11.98 29.47 -16.30
C GLN A 551 -11.23 30.52 -15.48
N THR A 552 -11.94 31.27 -14.63
CA THR A 552 -11.35 32.30 -13.78
C THR A 552 -10.34 31.71 -12.79
N VAL A 553 -10.68 30.57 -12.19
CA VAL A 553 -9.78 29.86 -11.25
C VAL A 553 -8.50 29.42 -11.96
N LEU A 554 -8.60 28.76 -13.12
CA LEU A 554 -7.43 28.27 -13.85
C LEU A 554 -6.57 29.41 -14.42
N ALA A 555 -7.19 30.50 -14.87
CA ALA A 555 -6.45 31.68 -15.34
C ALA A 555 -5.67 32.37 -14.21
N THR A 556 -6.20 32.33 -12.98
CA THR A 556 -5.60 32.98 -11.81
C THR A 556 -4.60 32.09 -11.07
N CYS A 557 -4.91 30.80 -10.96
CA CYS A 557 -4.15 29.79 -10.23
C CYS A 557 -4.04 28.55 -11.14
N PRO A 558 -3.09 28.53 -12.09
CA PRO A 558 -2.96 27.42 -13.06
C PRO A 558 -2.73 26.05 -12.41
N GLN A 559 -2.16 26.04 -11.20
CA GLN A 559 -1.95 24.84 -10.38
C GLN A 559 -3.19 24.37 -9.62
N ALA A 560 -4.34 25.05 -9.74
CA ALA A 560 -5.57 24.63 -9.09
C ALA A 560 -6.09 23.30 -9.67
N LEU A 561 -6.61 22.46 -8.79
CA LEU A 561 -7.33 21.23 -9.10
C LEU A 561 -8.83 21.53 -9.19
N ILE A 562 -9.44 21.24 -10.33
CA ILE A 562 -10.90 21.34 -10.52
C ILE A 562 -11.44 19.93 -10.70
N VAL A 563 -12.16 19.43 -9.68
CA VAL A 563 -12.84 18.14 -9.75
C VAL A 563 -14.24 18.34 -10.30
N ARG A 564 -14.52 17.76 -11.46
CA ARG A 564 -15.85 17.74 -12.08
C ARG A 564 -16.49 16.37 -11.92
N SER A 565 -17.71 16.34 -11.43
CA SER A 565 -18.46 15.09 -11.25
C SER A 565 -19.88 15.19 -11.78
N GLY A 566 -20.50 14.03 -12.02
CA GLY A 566 -21.94 13.93 -12.16
C GLY A 566 -22.68 14.13 -10.82
N PRO A 567 -23.98 13.80 -10.75
CA PRO A 567 -24.77 13.93 -9.53
C PRO A 567 -24.16 13.17 -8.35
N VAL A 568 -24.04 13.84 -7.20
CA VAL A 568 -23.44 13.30 -5.99
C VAL A 568 -24.52 12.78 -5.05
N HIS A 569 -24.35 11.57 -4.49
CA HIS A 569 -25.32 10.93 -3.59
C HIS A 569 -24.64 10.20 -2.41
N GLY A 570 -25.45 9.65 -1.49
CA GLY A 570 -24.99 8.85 -0.34
C GLY A 570 -24.97 9.63 0.99
N GLN A 571 -25.20 8.90 2.10
CA GLN A 571 -25.03 9.41 3.46
C GLN A 571 -23.57 9.28 3.90
N THR A 572 -23.09 10.22 4.71
CA THR A 572 -21.77 10.15 5.33
C THR A 572 -21.81 9.13 6.47
N ALA A 573 -21.01 8.08 6.42
CA ALA A 573 -20.80 7.18 7.55
C ALA A 573 -20.02 7.92 8.66
N ALA A 574 -20.75 8.53 9.60
CA ALA A 574 -20.31 8.88 10.95
C ALA A 574 -21.56 9.05 11.83
N PRO A 575 -21.59 8.50 13.07
CA PRO A 575 -22.75 8.62 13.95
C PRO A 575 -22.77 10.00 14.61
N GLY A 576 -23.76 10.82 14.23
CA GLY A 576 -24.07 12.13 14.80
C GLY A 576 -25.51 12.53 14.44
N PRO A 577 -26.19 13.37 15.24
CA PRO A 577 -27.64 13.35 15.38
C PRO A 577 -28.38 13.61 14.06
N VAL A 578 -29.15 12.59 13.68
CA VAL A 578 -30.25 12.51 12.72
C VAL A 578 -30.59 13.85 12.04
N ALA A 579 -30.08 14.04 10.82
CA ALA A 579 -30.76 14.91 9.87
C ALA A 579 -32.12 14.26 9.54
N ARG A 580 -33.19 14.93 9.94
CA ARG A 580 -34.59 14.51 9.75
C ARG A 580 -34.81 13.90 8.35
N PRO A 581 -35.59 12.81 8.24
CA PRO A 581 -36.07 12.35 6.94
C PRO A 581 -36.83 13.49 6.25
N PRO A 582 -36.78 13.60 4.91
CA PRO A 582 -37.53 14.62 4.19
C PRO A 582 -39.00 14.53 4.60
N GLN A 583 -39.57 15.68 4.99
CA GLN A 583 -40.99 15.81 5.30
C GLN A 583 -41.82 15.09 4.23
N ARG A 584 -42.80 14.29 4.68
CA ARG A 584 -43.81 13.63 3.83
C ARG A 584 -44.29 14.63 2.78
N ARG A 585 -43.82 14.46 1.54
CA ARG A 585 -44.37 15.16 0.38
C ARG A 585 -45.67 14.48 -0.01
N ASP A 586 -46.60 15.29 -0.48
CA ASP A 586 -47.89 14.89 -1.01
C ASP A 586 -47.77 13.63 -1.92
N PRO A 587 -48.47 12.53 -1.60
CA PRO A 587 -48.53 11.31 -2.42
C PRO A 587 -48.97 11.55 -3.87
N GLN A 588 -49.57 12.70 -4.17
CA GLN A 588 -50.00 13.09 -5.52
C GLN A 588 -48.94 13.89 -6.29
N SER A 589 -47.80 14.24 -5.68
CA SER A 589 -46.74 15.00 -6.36
C SER A 589 -45.95 14.11 -7.34
N ARG A 590 -46.27 14.21 -8.63
CA ARG A 590 -45.49 13.59 -9.71
C ARG A 590 -44.16 14.34 -9.87
N ILE A 591 -43.05 13.70 -9.52
CA ILE A 591 -41.70 14.21 -9.85
C ILE A 591 -41.36 13.75 -11.27
N LEU A 592 -41.34 14.69 -12.20
CA LEU A 592 -40.76 14.47 -13.53
C LEU A 592 -39.24 14.37 -13.39
N VAL A 593 -38.70 13.17 -13.56
CA VAL A 593 -37.25 12.96 -13.68
C VAL A 593 -36.90 13.03 -15.18
N PRO A 594 -36.08 13.99 -15.61
CA PRO A 594 -35.62 14.05 -17.01
C PRO A 594 -34.94 12.74 -17.41
N ARG A 595 -34.97 12.39 -18.70
CA ARG A 595 -34.17 11.29 -19.27
C ARG A 595 -32.82 11.84 -19.72
N THR A 596 -31.85 11.83 -18.81
CA THR A 596 -30.50 12.33 -19.06
C THR A 596 -29.50 11.24 -18.72
N TRP A 597 -28.58 10.98 -19.63
CA TRP A 597 -27.43 10.10 -19.35
C TRP A 597 -26.49 10.83 -18.40
N ILE A 598 -26.23 10.21 -17.25
CA ILE A 598 -25.42 10.76 -16.17
C ILE A 598 -24.42 9.71 -15.66
N THR A 599 -23.39 10.17 -14.95
CA THR A 599 -22.45 9.30 -14.22
C THR A 599 -22.46 9.69 -12.74
N PRO A 600 -23.43 9.17 -11.95
CA PRO A 600 -23.56 9.57 -10.56
C PRO A 600 -22.49 8.94 -9.68
N VAL A 601 -21.98 9.70 -8.72
CA VAL A 601 -20.88 9.32 -7.83
C VAL A 601 -21.29 9.43 -6.37
N THR A 602 -20.72 8.62 -5.48
CA THR A 602 -20.96 8.81 -4.04
C THR A 602 -20.14 9.98 -3.50
N ALA A 603 -20.63 10.66 -2.46
CA ALA A 603 -19.86 11.71 -1.78
C ALA A 603 -18.54 11.16 -1.20
N HIS A 604 -18.56 9.93 -0.69
CA HIS A 604 -17.37 9.28 -0.13
C HIS A 604 -16.28 9.04 -1.19
N GLU A 605 -16.63 8.41 -2.33
CA GLU A 605 -15.68 8.15 -3.43
C GLU A 605 -15.10 9.46 -4.00
N LEU A 606 -15.98 10.44 -4.22
CA LEU A 606 -15.60 11.74 -4.78
C LEU A 606 -14.59 12.46 -3.88
N ILE A 607 -14.88 12.53 -2.58
CA ILE A 607 -14.03 13.26 -1.63
C ILE A 607 -12.70 12.56 -1.40
N ASN A 608 -12.68 11.23 -1.21
CA ASN A 608 -11.43 10.52 -0.99
C ASN A 608 -10.50 10.62 -2.20
N THR A 609 -11.06 10.47 -3.41
CA THR A 609 -10.29 10.62 -4.64
C THR A 609 -9.81 12.06 -4.85
N ALA A 610 -10.65 13.06 -4.60
CA ALA A 610 -10.26 14.46 -4.73
C ALA A 610 -9.13 14.85 -3.76
N LEU A 611 -9.15 14.33 -2.53
CA LEU A 611 -8.07 14.51 -1.56
C LEU A 611 -6.78 13.79 -2.00
N ASP A 612 -6.86 12.57 -2.54
CA ASP A 612 -5.69 11.86 -3.04
C ASP A 612 -5.02 12.62 -4.20
N LEU A 613 -5.81 13.12 -5.16
CA LEU A 613 -5.31 13.95 -6.27
C LEU A 613 -4.69 15.25 -5.76
N LEU A 614 -5.30 15.91 -4.77
CA LEU A 614 -4.78 17.13 -4.16
C LEU A 614 -3.44 16.88 -3.46
N ILE A 615 -3.31 15.76 -2.73
CA ILE A 615 -2.08 15.38 -2.01
C ILE A 615 -0.98 14.94 -2.97
N ASP A 616 -1.35 14.30 -4.09
CA ASP A 616 -0.42 13.94 -5.16
C ASP A 616 0.10 15.16 -5.94
N GLY A 617 -0.51 16.33 -5.74
CA GLY A 617 -0.14 17.59 -6.39
C GLY A 617 -0.71 17.73 -7.79
N GLU A 618 -1.82 17.05 -8.09
CA GLU A 618 -2.48 17.12 -9.39
C GLU A 618 -3.16 18.47 -9.61
N SER A 619 -3.23 18.89 -10.87
CA SER A 619 -3.79 20.18 -11.28
C SER A 619 -4.62 20.09 -12.56
N GLY A 620 -5.31 21.19 -12.87
CA GLY A 620 -6.23 21.29 -13.98
C GLY A 620 -7.57 20.61 -13.70
N VAL A 621 -8.33 20.37 -14.77
CA VAL A 621 -9.64 19.73 -14.69
C VAL A 621 -9.50 18.21 -14.64
N TRP A 622 -10.21 17.58 -13.72
CA TRP A 622 -10.35 16.13 -13.59
C TRP A 622 -11.81 15.75 -13.60
N HIS A 623 -12.21 14.82 -14.47
CA HIS A 623 -13.54 14.22 -14.42
C HIS A 623 -13.49 12.97 -13.54
N LEU A 624 -14.33 12.92 -12.50
CA LEU A 624 -14.46 11.76 -11.63
C LEU A 624 -15.79 11.05 -11.88
N SER A 625 -15.71 9.80 -12.32
CA SER A 625 -16.84 8.92 -12.63
C SER A 625 -16.59 7.51 -12.09
N SER A 626 -17.57 6.90 -11.42
CA SER A 626 -17.42 5.58 -10.76
C SER A 626 -18.00 4.41 -11.56
N ARG A 627 -18.73 4.70 -12.64
CA ARG A 627 -19.52 3.71 -13.35
C ARG A 627 -19.75 4.11 -14.80
N PRO A 628 -20.12 3.13 -15.66
CA PRO A 628 -20.70 3.43 -16.95
C PRO A 628 -21.87 4.43 -16.85
N PRO A 629 -22.11 5.24 -17.89
CA PRO A 629 -23.27 6.12 -17.98
C PRO A 629 -24.58 5.37 -17.72
N VAL A 630 -25.47 5.97 -16.92
CA VAL A 630 -26.82 5.47 -16.64
C VAL A 630 -27.85 6.54 -16.94
N LEU A 631 -29.07 6.13 -17.27
CA LEU A 631 -30.19 7.08 -17.37
C LEU A 631 -30.60 7.54 -15.97
N SER A 632 -30.80 8.84 -15.79
CA SER A 632 -31.25 9.44 -14.53
C SER A 632 -32.56 8.87 -14.02
N SER A 633 -33.48 8.46 -14.91
CA SER A 633 -34.73 7.78 -14.53
C SER A 633 -34.50 6.38 -13.94
N ASP A 634 -33.51 5.66 -14.47
CA ASP A 634 -33.19 4.30 -14.01
C ASP A 634 -32.41 4.36 -12.71
N TRP A 635 -31.47 5.31 -12.61
CA TRP A 635 -30.76 5.57 -11.36
C TRP A 635 -31.69 6.03 -10.23
N ALA A 636 -32.70 6.87 -10.52
CA ALA A 636 -33.71 7.24 -9.54
C ALA A 636 -34.52 6.03 -9.05
N ARG A 637 -34.74 5.03 -9.91
CA ARG A 637 -35.38 3.75 -9.55
C ARG A 637 -34.45 2.88 -8.71
N GLU A 638 -33.15 2.81 -9.03
CA GLU A 638 -32.13 2.09 -8.25
C GLU A 638 -32.02 2.62 -6.80
N LEU A 639 -32.09 3.94 -6.61
CA LEU A 639 -32.12 4.55 -5.28
C LEU A 639 -33.43 4.29 -4.49
N GLY A 640 -34.43 3.68 -5.13
CA GLY A 640 -35.81 3.52 -4.68
C GLY A 640 -36.18 2.17 -4.06
N ALA A 641 -35.31 1.58 -3.22
CA ALA A 641 -35.69 0.49 -2.30
C ALA A 641 -36.41 1.01 -1.03
N VAL A 642 -37.47 1.82 -1.21
CA VAL A 642 -38.45 2.21 -0.17
C VAL A 642 -39.85 2.01 -0.78
N PRO A 643 -40.76 1.24 -0.15
CA PRO A 643 -42.10 1.04 -0.68
C PRO A 643 -42.86 2.37 -0.76
N GLY A 644 -43.41 2.74 -1.93
CA GLY A 644 -44.43 3.80 -2.04
C GLY A 644 -44.12 5.02 -2.94
N LEU A 645 -43.09 5.00 -3.80
CA LEU A 645 -43.00 6.04 -4.84
C LEU A 645 -44.02 5.79 -5.97
N PRO A 646 -44.81 6.80 -6.37
CA PRO A 646 -45.82 6.63 -7.42
C PRO A 646 -45.18 6.38 -8.79
N ALA A 647 -45.89 5.64 -9.65
CA ALA A 647 -45.49 5.33 -11.01
C ALA A 647 -45.08 6.58 -11.78
N VAL A 648 -43.89 6.53 -12.40
CA VAL A 648 -43.35 7.57 -13.27
C VAL A 648 -44.29 7.72 -14.47
N GLY A 649 -45.08 8.80 -14.49
CA GLY A 649 -45.98 9.11 -15.58
C GLY A 649 -45.19 9.53 -16.81
N GLY A 650 -45.22 8.71 -17.86
CA GLY A 650 -44.72 9.09 -19.17
C GLY A 650 -45.59 10.19 -19.77
N SER A 651 -45.00 11.34 -20.09
CA SER A 651 -45.18 11.99 -21.40
C SER A 651 -44.38 13.29 -21.54
N GLN A 652 -44.12 13.58 -22.81
CA GLN A 652 -43.54 14.78 -23.44
C GLN A 652 -42.01 14.83 -23.60
N PHE A 653 -41.63 14.48 -24.83
CA PHE A 653 -40.31 14.34 -25.42
C PHE A 653 -39.42 15.59 -25.26
N ARG A 654 -38.27 15.40 -24.60
CA ARG A 654 -37.00 15.99 -25.05
C ARG A 654 -36.14 14.84 -25.60
N PRO A 655 -35.34 15.03 -26.66
CA PRO A 655 -34.38 14.01 -27.06
C PRO A 655 -33.51 13.68 -25.85
N ASP A 656 -33.21 12.40 -25.62
CA ASP A 656 -32.34 11.95 -24.54
C ASP A 656 -31.04 12.80 -24.59
N GLN A 657 -30.78 13.57 -23.52
CA GLN A 657 -29.58 14.42 -23.40
C GLN A 657 -28.50 13.66 -22.63
N SER A 658 -27.23 13.99 -22.86
CA SER A 658 -26.13 13.42 -22.08
C SER A 658 -25.29 14.48 -21.37
N GLN A 659 -25.09 14.21 -20.08
CA GLN A 659 -24.13 14.85 -19.18
C GLN A 659 -23.19 13.79 -18.57
N ALA A 660 -23.10 12.61 -19.18
CA ALA A 660 -22.27 11.54 -18.69
C ALA A 660 -20.79 11.92 -18.83
N LEU A 661 -20.02 11.78 -17.76
CA LEU A 661 -18.58 12.04 -17.79
C LEU A 661 -17.80 10.75 -18.04
N GLY A 662 -16.73 10.88 -18.80
CA GLY A 662 -15.63 9.93 -18.80
C GLY A 662 -14.33 10.67 -18.46
N SER A 663 -13.25 9.93 -18.31
CA SER A 663 -11.93 10.53 -18.08
C SER A 663 -10.89 9.93 -19.01
N VAL A 664 -10.15 10.77 -19.72
CA VAL A 664 -8.93 10.35 -20.44
C VAL A 664 -7.72 10.24 -19.50
N ARG A 665 -7.84 10.76 -18.27
CA ARG A 665 -6.82 10.65 -17.22
C ARG A 665 -6.91 9.32 -16.47
N GLY A 666 -7.96 8.52 -16.73
CA GLY A 666 -8.09 7.12 -16.32
C GLY A 666 -8.42 6.92 -14.84
N TRP A 667 -9.54 7.48 -14.35
CA TRP A 667 -10.01 7.15 -13.01
C TRP A 667 -11.44 6.60 -13.03
N PRO A 668 -11.62 5.27 -12.98
CA PRO A 668 -12.80 4.75 -12.32
C PRO A 668 -12.59 4.95 -10.81
N LEU A 669 -13.48 5.71 -10.17
CA LEU A 669 -13.56 5.73 -8.71
C LEU A 669 -13.65 4.27 -8.20
N ARG A 670 -13.10 3.99 -7.00
CA ARG A 670 -13.09 2.66 -6.38
C ARG A 670 -14.50 2.04 -6.46
N SER A 671 -14.66 0.81 -6.95
CA SER A 671 -15.99 0.19 -7.09
C SER A 671 -16.66 0.05 -5.72
N ALA A 672 -17.99 0.20 -5.65
CA ALA A 672 -18.76 0.13 -4.39
C ALA A 672 -18.54 -1.16 -3.56
N SER A 673 -18.08 -2.26 -4.18
CA SER A 673 -17.66 -3.49 -3.50
C SER A 673 -16.37 -3.36 -2.67
N SER A 674 -15.52 -2.38 -2.97
CA SER A 674 -14.33 -2.04 -2.17
C SER A 674 -14.62 -1.00 -1.08
N ALA A 675 -15.76 -0.30 -1.15
CA ALA A 675 -16.11 0.77 -0.20
C ALA A 675 -16.51 0.27 1.20
N HIS A 676 -16.86 -1.01 1.36
CA HIS A 676 -17.26 -1.58 2.66
C HIS A 676 -16.06 -1.91 3.58
N GLY A 677 -14.83 -1.75 3.09
CA GLY A 677 -13.62 -2.06 3.86
C GLY A 677 -12.55 -0.99 3.73
N ASP A 678 -12.90 0.26 3.46
CA ASP A 678 -11.92 1.32 3.20
C ASP A 678 -12.30 2.62 3.92
N THR A 679 -12.35 2.52 5.25
CA THR A 679 -12.60 3.64 6.16
C THR A 679 -11.40 4.57 6.29
N GLY A 680 -10.35 4.41 5.47
CA GLY A 680 -9.03 5.04 5.68
C GLY A 680 -8.25 4.43 6.85
N VAL A 681 -8.68 3.27 7.34
CA VAL A 681 -8.14 2.56 8.52
C VAL A 681 -7.97 1.08 8.22
N THR A 682 -7.92 0.68 6.95
CA THR A 682 -7.80 -0.72 6.56
C THR A 682 -6.46 -0.90 5.86
N ALA A 683 -5.60 -1.69 6.49
CA ALA A 683 -4.40 -2.23 5.88
C ALA A 683 -4.67 -3.69 5.52
N ALA A 684 -3.87 -4.26 4.62
CA ALA A 684 -3.88 -5.71 4.41
C ALA A 684 -3.71 -6.43 5.76
N PRO A 685 -4.41 -7.57 5.97
CA PRO A 685 -4.25 -8.33 7.20
C PRO A 685 -2.78 -8.68 7.40
N GLY A 686 -2.33 -8.62 8.65
CA GLY A 686 -0.99 -9.10 8.99
C GLY A 686 -0.87 -10.61 8.76
N ILE A 687 0.36 -11.12 8.78
CA ILE A 687 0.61 -12.57 8.72
C ILE A 687 0.11 -13.19 10.04
N PRO A 688 -0.99 -14.00 10.02
CA PRO A 688 -1.45 -14.65 11.24
C PRO A 688 -0.41 -15.66 11.72
N VAL A 689 -0.41 -15.88 13.02
CA VAL A 689 0.46 -16.77 13.76
C VAL A 689 -0.19 -18.14 13.99
N SER A 690 -1.50 -18.20 14.13
CA SER A 690 -2.28 -19.45 14.16
C SER A 690 -2.84 -19.87 12.79
N ALA A 691 -3.01 -21.18 12.61
CA ALA A 691 -3.91 -21.70 11.59
C ALA A 691 -5.36 -21.55 12.05
N SER A 692 -6.24 -21.08 11.15
CA SER A 692 -7.70 -21.02 11.34
C SER A 692 -8.35 -22.39 11.21
#